data_AF-A0A7X4H372-F1
#
_entry.id   AF-A0A7X4H372-F1
#
_cell.length_a   1.000
_cell.length_b   1.000
_cell.length_c   1.000
_cell.angle_alpha   90.00
_cell.angle_beta   90.00
_cell.angle_gamma   90.00
#
_symmetry.space_group_name_H-M   'P 1'
#
loop_
_entity.id
_entity.type
_entity.pdbx_description
1 polymer ?
#
loop_
_entity_poly.entity_id
_entity_poly.type
_entity_poly.pdbx_seq_one_letter_code
_entity_poly.pdbx_strand_id
1 'polypeptide(L)'
;MPRFIRTILQAWQERRRARRRSANLRAGQRGRPLVKLVSSHRPSSPPAPSVPATRRVIPTRGAWIVVAGLVVMLGGGALIAGHARHLATSTASTPQSAANIRAANAYQAVLPGIGFNVPEQPSVSASLHPGGALLIVSGLQAAPPVRVDLCSQMRGPTDPRLLPLRLGYRFDDVKRWVARNEESNVQISLRNVLLVADRASATDAMPEIDIEGTARADYTDPASEPLKLSWHARRGEARWISDASFGQIEQGASGQVRLRQQGWLLWGANAALRIERRANAMCPQAGELLVQMYRQAGSTSMASGFTASASAPATARGPALVTAFPAHGPAVTANFPPGQYQVPNAGPGELEDQSLFDALQAQGLIRVTASGTIDIAPRDLPQWQSAPSTERAAELGNWKQVPSGAATQKLFKRLYYQADGAYVRQQIDIYNSERRLLAWRIKAPLNLTPEWSASARGNAANGNAPVMIATTSQMPVAASRLFATLPQGWQPWTRVARWPQAGEGNGGSPVVHLALNLPHAASGGEVLHMLVAGRVGSGVTGANAQFAPACSGRACASNNDVQQITLTLQAGVRSIQLDVQPLDFNTPEDQKYRHLRVVNGRLIWQALAQSDNTVARSSAPSPVQLQDRNGTTLWSDGAPSEAAVEAGLAPLLGVSTEHANSIAGMLARLPAPKGTVDATLTLDLPLQALSQRVLECVAMHRGSWESGRCAGSQPAPEGRHAGLVILDTETGDILAAAGAGAGNVGAANWAEVRDFDRTSPARSPLRLPALQHDGGAHQSPGSTFKVVSALGLELAAQNDPQIDTLLGGMPLQAINRLAAQRGYGFQTDAASYPLNPRLAHITNYREQSLDRRAQEGRLGLAQALTYSLNTWFAWSGELSDRSLFGSPDGGAPDLQALDADALDAVRPIVAAAHRLGFERAQRLDGGLLPADFNWRNWDALQSTPAHMDPIHTRHELRQMSIGLRMQVTPLQMALASAAVGQGRVVTPRMLLSLDGRDGVMAVAPPLGIRLDRIKAGMKGVVDVGTGAGAFRGAALASVRPGLYGKTGTAPSGDDTATVWFTGWLEAGSLPGQTHRLAMAAFVSHSDATGGEHAAPVVAAILSTLAAQNGEQKGK
;
A
#
# COMPACT_ATOMS: atom_id res chain seq x y z
N MET A 1 -44.65 -4.05 7.47
CA MET A 1 -44.26 -4.77 8.71
C MET A 1 -43.15 -4.00 9.42
N PRO A 2 -43.20 -3.83 10.76
CA PRO A 2 -42.16 -3.13 11.51
C PRO A 2 -40.82 -3.91 11.56
N ARG A 3 -39.70 -3.19 11.58
CA ARG A 3 -38.32 -3.76 11.50
C ARG A 3 -38.06 -4.87 12.52
N PHE A 4 -38.51 -4.70 13.77
CA PHE A 4 -38.31 -5.65 14.89
C PHE A 4 -38.72 -7.10 14.57
N ILE A 5 -39.86 -7.28 13.90
CA ILE A 5 -40.37 -8.62 13.53
C ILE A 5 -39.45 -9.27 12.48
N ARG A 6 -38.89 -8.47 11.56
CA ARG A 6 -37.94 -8.94 10.54
C ARG A 6 -36.65 -9.47 11.21
N THR A 7 -36.13 -8.74 12.20
CA THR A 7 -34.94 -9.14 12.98
C THR A 7 -35.18 -10.44 13.77
N ILE A 8 -36.34 -10.57 14.43
CA ILE A 8 -36.70 -11.78 15.19
C ILE A 8 -36.83 -13.00 14.26
N LEU A 9 -37.51 -12.86 13.12
CA LEU A 9 -37.64 -13.95 12.14
C LEU A 9 -36.28 -14.38 11.57
N GLN A 10 -35.37 -13.43 11.34
CA GLN A 10 -34.02 -13.70 10.85
C GLN A 10 -33.18 -14.45 11.89
N ALA A 11 -33.14 -13.98 13.13
CA ALA A 11 -32.46 -14.65 14.24
C ALA A 11 -33.04 -16.05 14.54
N TRP A 12 -34.36 -16.23 14.37
CA TRP A 12 -35.01 -17.54 14.52
C TRP A 12 -34.66 -18.50 13.38
N GLN A 13 -34.58 -18.02 12.13
CA GLN A 13 -34.05 -18.82 11.02
C GLN A 13 -32.59 -19.24 11.26
N GLU A 14 -31.75 -18.33 11.74
CA GLU A 14 -30.33 -18.60 12.01
C GLU A 14 -30.15 -19.62 13.16
N ARG A 15 -30.91 -19.49 14.25
CA ARG A 15 -30.98 -20.53 15.30
C ARG A 15 -31.47 -21.88 14.77
N ARG A 16 -32.42 -21.91 13.81
CA ARG A 16 -32.83 -23.15 13.11
C ARG A 16 -31.72 -23.73 12.23
N ARG A 17 -30.96 -22.89 11.51
CA ARG A 17 -29.80 -23.32 10.69
C ARG A 17 -28.68 -23.90 11.56
N ALA A 18 -28.34 -23.25 12.67
CA ALA A 18 -27.34 -23.71 13.63
C ALA A 18 -27.71 -25.08 14.24
N ARG A 19 -28.96 -25.23 14.72
CA ARG A 19 -29.45 -26.53 15.24
C ARG A 19 -29.39 -27.63 14.19
N ARG A 20 -29.77 -27.36 12.93
CA ARG A 20 -29.65 -28.34 11.82
C ARG A 20 -28.21 -28.74 11.51
N ARG A 21 -27.25 -27.80 11.49
CA ARG A 21 -25.80 -28.14 11.38
C ARG A 21 -25.36 -29.10 12.49
N SER A 22 -25.76 -28.86 13.73
CA SER A 22 -25.40 -29.73 14.88
C SER A 22 -26.02 -31.13 14.84
N ALA A 23 -27.10 -31.33 14.07
CA ALA A 23 -27.73 -32.64 13.88
C ALA A 23 -27.04 -33.45 12.77
N ASN A 24 -26.74 -32.82 11.62
CA ASN A 24 -26.15 -33.50 10.47
C ASN A 24 -24.76 -34.10 10.78
N LEU A 25 -23.94 -33.38 11.57
CA LEU A 25 -22.62 -33.85 12.02
C LEU A 25 -22.66 -35.19 12.81
N ARG A 26 -23.83 -35.60 13.33
CA ARG A 26 -23.99 -36.85 14.09
C ARG A 26 -24.45 -38.04 13.21
N ALA A 27 -24.80 -37.81 11.95
CA ALA A 27 -25.37 -38.84 11.09
C ALA A 27 -24.31 -39.69 10.35
N GLY A 28 -23.10 -39.16 10.12
CA GLY A 28 -22.12 -39.70 9.17
C GLY A 28 -21.25 -40.89 9.63
N GLN A 29 -21.43 -41.43 10.85
CA GLN A 29 -20.43 -42.34 11.47
C GLN A 29 -20.88 -43.79 11.73
N ARG A 30 -22.00 -44.28 11.16
CA ARG A 30 -22.46 -45.68 11.42
C ARG A 30 -22.06 -46.65 10.30
N GLY A 31 -20.88 -47.28 10.46
CA GLY A 31 -20.20 -48.05 9.40
C GLY A 31 -19.85 -49.55 9.65
N ARG A 32 -20.08 -50.14 10.84
CA ARG A 32 -19.82 -51.58 11.19
C ARG A 32 -18.34 -52.04 11.13
N PRO A 33 -17.98 -53.27 11.60
CA PRO A 33 -18.70 -54.28 12.40
C PRO A 33 -18.06 -54.54 13.79
N LEU A 34 -18.50 -55.60 14.49
CA LEU A 34 -18.05 -56.01 15.84
C LEU A 34 -16.66 -56.69 15.84
N VAL A 35 -15.95 -56.55 16.97
CA VAL A 35 -14.97 -57.53 17.45
C VAL A 35 -15.29 -57.85 18.93
N LYS A 36 -15.32 -59.13 19.30
CA LYS A 36 -15.37 -59.60 20.70
C LYS A 36 -13.95 -59.69 21.26
N LEU A 37 -13.74 -59.34 22.52
CA LEU A 37 -12.60 -59.82 23.32
C LEU A 37 -13.01 -59.95 24.80
N VAL A 38 -12.30 -60.80 25.54
CA VAL A 38 -12.70 -61.35 26.84
C VAL A 38 -11.91 -60.67 27.97
N SER A 39 -12.54 -60.48 29.13
CA SER A 39 -11.90 -59.92 30.33
C SER A 39 -11.15 -60.97 31.15
N SER A 40 -10.07 -60.57 31.84
CA SER A 40 -9.61 -61.31 33.01
C SER A 40 -8.82 -60.43 34.00
N HIS A 41 -8.92 -60.80 35.28
CA HIS A 41 -8.06 -60.47 36.43
C HIS A 41 -8.06 -59.06 37.10
N ARG A 42 -8.40 -59.13 38.40
CA ARG A 42 -8.14 -58.25 39.56
C ARG A 42 -7.08 -59.01 40.46
N PRO A 43 -6.68 -58.64 41.72
CA PRO A 43 -7.35 -57.83 42.76
C PRO A 43 -6.39 -56.95 43.65
N SER A 44 -6.79 -56.68 44.92
CA SER A 44 -6.12 -55.97 46.05
C SER A 44 -6.07 -54.43 46.00
N SER A 45 -6.44 -53.59 47.01
CA SER A 45 -6.84 -53.68 48.46
C SER A 45 -5.71 -53.58 49.52
N PRO A 46 -5.94 -53.08 50.77
CA PRO A 46 -6.91 -52.11 51.37
C PRO A 46 -6.13 -51.03 52.22
N PRO A 47 -6.50 -50.54 53.44
CA PRO A 47 -7.76 -50.27 54.18
C PRO A 47 -7.97 -48.76 54.59
N ALA A 48 -9.19 -48.23 54.84
CA ALA A 48 -9.98 -48.06 56.10
C ALA A 48 -9.38 -47.12 57.19
N PRO A 49 -10.15 -46.52 58.15
CA PRO A 49 -11.58 -46.68 58.54
C PRO A 49 -12.36 -45.30 58.54
N SER A 50 -13.45 -44.92 59.25
CA SER A 50 -14.51 -45.52 60.14
C SER A 50 -15.74 -44.57 60.31
N VAL A 51 -16.97 -45.12 60.46
CA VAL A 51 -18.06 -44.91 61.48
C VAL A 51 -18.45 -43.47 62.00
N PRO A 52 -19.72 -43.15 62.40
CA PRO A 52 -21.07 -43.74 62.18
C PRO A 52 -22.01 -42.85 61.30
N ALA A 53 -23.01 -43.29 60.54
CA ALA A 53 -24.16 -44.19 60.77
C ALA A 53 -25.41 -43.55 61.43
N THR A 54 -26.32 -42.99 60.63
CA THR A 54 -27.76 -42.86 60.94
C THR A 54 -28.61 -43.40 59.78
N ARG A 55 -29.71 -44.12 60.09
CA ARG A 55 -30.56 -44.78 59.07
C ARG A 55 -31.70 -43.87 58.61
N ARG A 56 -31.91 -43.77 57.29
CA ARG A 56 -33.24 -43.60 56.69
C ARG A 56 -33.42 -44.56 55.53
N VAL A 57 -34.57 -45.25 55.51
CA VAL A 57 -34.94 -46.21 54.46
C VAL A 57 -35.54 -45.45 53.28
N ILE A 58 -35.09 -45.75 52.06
CA ILE A 58 -35.64 -45.22 50.81
C ILE A 58 -36.03 -46.43 49.92
N PRO A 59 -37.26 -46.48 49.36
CA PRO A 59 -37.76 -47.67 48.68
C PRO A 59 -37.01 -48.02 47.38
N THR A 60 -36.91 -49.32 47.12
CA THR A 60 -36.01 -49.98 46.16
C THR A 60 -36.38 -49.85 44.67
N ARG A 61 -36.99 -48.73 44.26
CA ARG A 61 -37.28 -48.42 42.83
C ARG A 61 -36.59 -47.17 42.29
N GLY A 62 -36.06 -46.28 43.13
CA GLY A 62 -35.31 -45.09 42.67
C GLY A 62 -33.85 -45.37 42.26
N ALA A 63 -33.17 -46.28 42.98
CA ALA A 63 -31.72 -46.46 42.86
C ALA A 63 -31.25 -46.86 41.46
N TRP A 64 -31.97 -47.76 40.78
CA TRP A 64 -31.60 -48.23 39.43
C TRP A 64 -31.65 -47.11 38.37
N ILE A 65 -32.53 -46.13 38.51
CA ILE A 65 -32.61 -44.98 37.60
C ILE A 65 -31.41 -44.05 37.80
N VAL A 66 -30.99 -43.82 39.05
CA VAL A 66 -29.81 -43.01 39.38
C VAL A 66 -28.52 -43.70 38.91
N VAL A 67 -28.39 -45.01 39.12
CA VAL A 67 -27.22 -45.79 38.64
C VAL A 67 -27.18 -45.85 37.12
N ALA A 68 -28.31 -46.09 36.44
CA ALA A 68 -28.37 -46.03 34.98
C ALA A 68 -28.04 -44.64 34.44
N GLY A 69 -28.53 -43.58 35.10
CA GLY A 69 -28.19 -42.19 34.79
C GLY A 69 -26.69 -41.91 34.91
N LEU A 70 -26.06 -42.38 35.99
CA LEU A 70 -24.61 -42.25 36.20
C LEU A 70 -23.80 -43.05 35.16
N VAL A 71 -24.20 -44.27 34.81
CA VAL A 71 -23.54 -45.07 33.77
C VAL A 71 -23.69 -44.43 32.39
N VAL A 72 -24.85 -43.83 32.08
CA VAL A 72 -25.08 -43.07 30.83
C VAL A 72 -24.30 -41.75 30.83
N MET A 73 -24.18 -41.05 31.96
CA MET A 73 -23.33 -39.85 32.07
C MET A 73 -21.84 -40.17 31.95
N LEU A 74 -21.35 -41.24 32.58
CA LEU A 74 -19.94 -41.63 32.53
C LEU A 74 -19.58 -42.25 31.17
N GLY A 75 -20.43 -43.11 30.61
CA GLY A 75 -20.27 -43.65 29.25
C GLY A 75 -20.40 -42.57 28.18
N GLY A 76 -21.36 -41.65 28.35
CA GLY A 76 -21.51 -40.47 27.50
C GLY A 76 -20.33 -39.51 27.62
N GLY A 77 -19.82 -39.27 28.83
CA GLY A 77 -18.64 -38.46 29.10
C GLY A 77 -17.37 -39.07 28.52
N ALA A 78 -17.18 -40.39 28.64
CA ALA A 78 -16.08 -41.12 28.02
C ALA A 78 -16.17 -41.10 26.48
N LEU A 79 -17.37 -41.26 25.90
CA LEU A 79 -17.59 -41.10 24.45
C LEU A 79 -17.33 -39.66 23.98
N ILE A 80 -17.77 -38.65 24.74
CA ILE A 80 -17.53 -37.23 24.43
C ILE A 80 -16.04 -36.89 24.56
N ALA A 81 -15.33 -37.38 25.58
CA ALA A 81 -13.89 -37.18 25.74
C ALA A 81 -13.08 -37.94 24.67
N GLY A 82 -13.51 -39.15 24.30
CA GLY A 82 -12.94 -39.93 23.20
C GLY A 82 -13.15 -39.25 21.84
N HIS A 83 -14.36 -38.75 21.56
CA HIS A 83 -14.64 -37.93 20.38
C HIS A 83 -13.87 -36.60 20.42
N ALA A 84 -13.76 -35.93 21.56
CA ALA A 84 -13.02 -34.67 21.67
C ALA A 84 -11.53 -34.87 21.39
N ARG A 85 -10.93 -35.96 21.92
CA ARG A 85 -9.54 -36.35 21.57
C ARG A 85 -9.40 -36.74 20.10
N HIS A 86 -10.31 -37.54 19.55
CA HIS A 86 -10.28 -37.93 18.14
C HIS A 86 -10.49 -36.74 17.19
N LEU A 87 -11.38 -35.81 17.53
CA LEU A 87 -11.61 -34.56 16.79
C LEU A 87 -10.40 -33.62 16.92
N ALA A 88 -9.75 -33.55 18.08
CA ALA A 88 -8.50 -32.81 18.23
C ALA A 88 -7.39 -33.39 17.34
N THR A 89 -7.25 -34.72 17.26
CA THR A 89 -6.28 -35.36 16.34
C THR A 89 -6.66 -35.26 14.87
N SER A 90 -7.92 -34.98 14.52
CA SER A 90 -8.41 -34.85 13.14
C SER A 90 -8.84 -33.43 12.75
N THR A 91 -8.42 -32.42 13.51
CA THR A 91 -8.58 -30.99 13.19
C THR A 91 -7.26 -30.27 13.46
N ALA A 92 -7.11 -29.05 12.94
CA ALA A 92 -5.90 -28.24 13.10
C ALA A 92 -5.78 -27.64 14.52
N SER A 93 -5.81 -28.50 15.54
CA SER A 93 -5.89 -28.12 16.96
C SER A 93 -4.52 -27.98 17.64
N THR A 94 -3.45 -28.53 17.05
CA THR A 94 -2.07 -28.33 17.51
C THR A 94 -1.34 -27.36 16.57
N PRO A 95 -0.43 -26.50 17.06
CA PRO A 95 0.38 -25.63 16.20
C PRO A 95 1.11 -26.39 15.09
N GLN A 96 1.63 -27.59 15.40
CA GLN A 96 2.32 -28.45 14.43
C GLN A 96 1.40 -28.95 13.31
N SER A 97 0.12 -29.25 13.61
CA SER A 97 -0.84 -29.65 12.58
C SER A 97 -1.17 -28.50 11.63
N ALA A 98 -1.33 -27.28 12.14
CA ALA A 98 -1.54 -26.09 11.33
C ALA A 98 -0.29 -25.73 10.50
N ALA A 99 0.90 -25.87 11.08
CA ALA A 99 2.18 -25.71 10.40
C ALA A 99 2.34 -26.67 9.21
N ASN A 100 2.09 -27.97 9.41
CA ASN A 100 2.16 -28.98 8.35
C ASN A 100 1.09 -28.76 7.27
N ILE A 101 -0.12 -28.29 7.62
CA ILE A 101 -1.15 -27.91 6.63
C ILE A 101 -0.68 -26.71 5.78
N ARG A 102 0.00 -25.72 6.35
CA ARG A 102 0.59 -24.61 5.58
C ARG A 102 1.68 -25.11 4.62
N ALA A 103 2.55 -26.01 5.08
CA ALA A 103 3.60 -26.60 4.24
C ALA A 103 3.02 -27.46 3.10
N ALA A 104 1.96 -28.24 3.37
CA ALA A 104 1.22 -29.00 2.36
C ALA A 104 0.65 -28.10 1.27
N ASN A 105 -0.09 -27.06 1.66
CA ASN A 105 -0.72 -26.11 0.74
C ASN A 105 0.29 -25.34 -0.14
N ALA A 106 1.54 -25.19 0.32
CA ALA A 106 2.59 -24.47 -0.41
C ALA A 106 3.41 -25.39 -1.33
N TYR A 107 3.89 -26.54 -0.85
CA TYR A 107 4.98 -27.28 -1.51
C TYR A 107 4.65 -28.69 -1.97
N GLN A 108 3.49 -29.25 -1.61
CA GLN A 108 3.14 -30.62 -1.99
C GLN A 108 3.21 -30.89 -3.50
N ALA A 109 2.87 -29.91 -4.34
CA ALA A 109 2.87 -30.05 -5.79
C ALA A 109 4.28 -30.00 -6.43
N VAL A 110 5.33 -29.66 -5.67
CA VAL A 110 6.71 -29.46 -6.20
C VAL A 110 7.79 -30.21 -5.43
N LEU A 111 7.64 -30.38 -4.12
CA LEU A 111 8.55 -31.14 -3.24
C LEU A 111 7.72 -31.97 -2.23
N PRO A 112 6.97 -32.99 -2.69
CA PRO A 112 6.22 -33.87 -1.79
C PRO A 112 7.16 -34.64 -0.86
N GLY A 113 6.76 -34.82 0.41
CA GLY A 113 7.48 -35.66 1.37
C GLY A 113 8.64 -35.00 2.11
N ILE A 114 9.05 -33.78 1.75
CA ILE A 114 10.20 -33.14 2.42
C ILE A 114 9.86 -32.71 3.86
N GLY A 115 10.87 -32.79 4.73
CA GLY A 115 10.89 -32.14 6.03
C GLY A 115 11.86 -30.97 6.02
N PHE A 116 11.50 -29.83 6.62
CA PHE A 116 12.38 -28.67 6.73
C PHE A 116 12.18 -27.91 8.05
N ASN A 117 13.18 -27.13 8.45
CA ASN A 117 13.17 -26.34 9.67
C ASN A 117 13.47 -24.87 9.35
N VAL A 118 12.57 -23.98 9.77
CA VAL A 118 12.76 -22.53 9.67
C VAL A 118 13.39 -22.04 10.98
N PRO A 119 14.63 -21.49 10.96
CA PRO A 119 15.32 -21.07 12.17
C PRO A 119 14.75 -19.75 12.73
N GLU A 120 14.78 -19.63 14.06
CA GLU A 120 14.41 -18.37 14.77
C GLU A 120 15.43 -17.25 14.58
N GLN A 121 16.68 -17.60 14.29
CA GLN A 121 17.78 -16.63 14.16
C GLN A 121 17.96 -16.15 12.71
N PRO A 122 18.31 -14.87 12.49
CA PRO A 122 18.63 -14.33 11.17
C PRO A 122 19.69 -15.17 10.45
N SER A 123 19.34 -15.69 9.27
CA SER A 123 20.19 -16.63 8.50
C SER A 123 19.63 -16.88 7.11
N VAL A 124 20.48 -17.33 6.18
CA VAL A 124 20.09 -17.80 4.86
C VAL A 124 20.75 -19.12 4.49
N SER A 125 19.97 -20.08 3.99
CA SER A 125 20.41 -21.42 3.66
C SER A 125 19.70 -21.97 2.43
N ALA A 126 20.45 -22.66 1.57
CA ALA A 126 19.89 -23.49 0.51
C ALA A 126 20.27 -24.96 0.78
N SER A 127 19.36 -25.88 0.49
CA SER A 127 19.50 -27.32 0.78
C SER A 127 18.95 -28.16 -0.38
N LEU A 128 19.60 -29.30 -0.68
CA LEU A 128 19.14 -30.27 -1.68
C LEU A 128 18.16 -31.27 -1.06
N HIS A 129 17.14 -31.66 -1.82
CA HIS A 129 16.08 -32.60 -1.45
C HIS A 129 15.74 -33.53 -2.63
N PRO A 130 15.07 -34.67 -2.41
CA PRO A 130 14.49 -35.43 -3.51
C PRO A 130 13.53 -34.57 -4.33
N GLY A 131 13.80 -34.43 -5.64
CA GLY A 131 13.00 -33.63 -6.57
C GLY A 131 13.38 -32.15 -6.70
N GLY A 132 14.36 -31.63 -5.95
CA GLY A 132 14.87 -30.26 -6.15
C GLY A 132 15.57 -29.67 -4.93
N ALA A 133 15.57 -28.34 -4.81
CA ALA A 133 16.23 -27.62 -3.72
C ALA A 133 15.26 -26.69 -2.98
N LEU A 134 15.58 -26.39 -1.71
CA LEU A 134 14.84 -25.49 -0.84
C LEU A 134 15.75 -24.39 -0.30
N LEU A 135 15.38 -23.14 -0.59
CA LEU A 135 15.95 -21.92 -0.03
C LEU A 135 15.11 -21.45 1.17
N ILE A 136 15.77 -21.06 2.26
CA ILE A 136 15.16 -20.45 3.44
C ILE A 136 15.91 -19.14 3.75
N VAL A 137 15.16 -18.04 3.86
CA VAL A 137 15.65 -16.70 4.23
C VAL A 137 14.93 -16.26 5.49
N SER A 138 15.52 -16.45 6.67
CA SER A 138 14.93 -16.11 7.97
C SER A 138 15.57 -14.86 8.57
N GLY A 139 14.77 -14.00 9.20
CA GLY A 139 15.23 -12.81 9.95
C GLY A 139 16.06 -11.76 9.19
N LEU A 140 16.33 -11.92 7.90
CA LEU A 140 17.06 -10.95 7.09
C LEU A 140 16.13 -9.84 6.58
N GLN A 141 16.62 -8.61 6.59
CA GLN A 141 15.93 -7.45 6.04
C GLN A 141 16.22 -7.34 4.54
N ALA A 142 15.16 -7.21 3.73
CA ALA A 142 15.28 -6.88 2.32
C ALA A 142 15.50 -5.37 2.14
N ALA A 143 16.48 -5.00 1.32
CA ALA A 143 16.64 -3.64 0.80
C ALA A 143 15.53 -3.29 -0.22
N PRO A 144 15.32 -2.01 -0.56
CA PRO A 144 14.53 -1.64 -1.73
C PRO A 144 15.03 -2.34 -3.00
N PRO A 145 14.16 -2.85 -3.88
CA PRO A 145 14.58 -3.51 -5.11
C PRO A 145 15.03 -2.49 -6.16
N VAL A 146 16.30 -2.56 -6.55
CA VAL A 146 16.87 -1.76 -7.65
C VAL A 146 16.32 -2.29 -8.98
N ARG A 147 16.05 -1.40 -9.94
CA ARG A 147 15.44 -1.76 -11.23
C ARG A 147 16.39 -1.45 -12.38
N VAL A 148 16.58 -2.42 -13.27
CA VAL A 148 17.36 -2.26 -14.50
C VAL A 148 16.47 -2.61 -15.69
N ASP A 149 16.09 -1.59 -16.46
CA ASP A 149 15.40 -1.78 -17.74
C ASP A 149 16.36 -2.44 -18.74
N LEU A 150 16.02 -3.63 -19.23
CA LEU A 150 16.93 -4.40 -20.07
C LEU A 150 17.08 -3.81 -21.48
N CYS A 151 16.12 -3.00 -21.94
CA CYS A 151 16.21 -2.28 -23.21
C CYS A 151 17.23 -1.14 -23.12
N SER A 152 17.41 -0.53 -21.94
CA SER A 152 18.51 0.43 -21.68
C SER A 152 19.90 -0.23 -21.64
N GLN A 153 19.95 -1.54 -21.42
CA GLN A 153 21.17 -2.34 -21.29
C GLN A 153 21.54 -3.12 -22.57
N MET A 154 20.64 -3.22 -23.55
CA MET A 154 20.90 -3.81 -24.86
C MET A 154 21.96 -3.02 -25.65
N ARG A 155 22.74 -3.69 -26.50
CA ARG A 155 23.75 -3.05 -27.38
C ARG A 155 23.16 -2.07 -28.39
N GLY A 156 21.89 -2.23 -28.73
CA GLY A 156 21.11 -1.29 -29.52
C GLY A 156 19.65 -1.75 -29.63
N PRO A 157 18.72 -0.94 -30.15
CA PRO A 157 17.29 -1.27 -30.19
C PRO A 157 16.94 -2.58 -30.92
N THR A 158 17.80 -3.01 -31.84
CA THR A 158 17.66 -4.22 -32.65
C THR A 158 18.65 -5.34 -32.28
N ASP A 159 19.57 -5.11 -31.34
CA ASP A 159 20.55 -6.11 -30.87
C ASP A 159 20.19 -6.53 -29.43
N PRO A 160 19.47 -7.65 -29.23
CA PRO A 160 19.05 -8.11 -27.90
C PRO A 160 20.20 -8.62 -27.02
N ARG A 161 21.46 -8.58 -27.50
CA ARG A 161 22.63 -8.88 -26.65
C ARG A 161 22.87 -7.73 -25.68
N LEU A 162 23.02 -8.06 -24.40
CA LEU A 162 23.31 -7.09 -23.36
C LEU A 162 24.74 -6.54 -23.45
N LEU A 163 24.91 -5.28 -23.06
CA LEU A 163 26.14 -4.75 -22.50
C LEU A 163 26.28 -5.34 -21.07
N PRO A 164 27.48 -5.79 -20.64
CA PRO A 164 27.62 -6.49 -19.36
C PRO A 164 27.09 -5.66 -18.19
N LEU A 165 26.06 -6.16 -17.52
CA LEU A 165 25.45 -5.54 -16.35
C LEU A 165 26.23 -5.96 -15.12
N ARG A 166 26.68 -4.97 -14.33
CA ARG A 166 27.68 -5.17 -13.27
C ARG A 166 27.13 -4.86 -11.90
N LEU A 167 27.20 -5.83 -10.99
CA LEU A 167 26.69 -5.74 -9.62
C LEU A 167 27.82 -6.00 -8.62
N GLY A 168 27.78 -5.37 -7.45
CA GLY A 168 28.70 -5.67 -6.34
C GLY A 168 30.09 -5.03 -6.46
N TYR A 169 30.28 -4.11 -7.41
CA TYR A 169 31.51 -3.33 -7.58
C TYR A 169 31.53 -2.08 -6.68
N ARG A 170 32.70 -1.44 -6.54
CA ARG A 170 32.91 -0.22 -5.76
C ARG A 170 33.27 0.95 -6.69
N PHE A 171 33.11 2.19 -6.26
CA PHE A 171 33.42 3.36 -7.09
C PHE A 171 34.89 3.41 -7.55
N ASP A 172 35.81 2.84 -6.76
CA ASP A 172 37.22 2.68 -7.12
C ASP A 172 37.49 1.69 -8.26
N ASP A 173 36.55 0.78 -8.54
CA ASP A 173 36.58 -0.05 -9.74
C ASP A 173 36.19 0.79 -10.97
N VAL A 174 35.14 1.62 -10.85
CA VAL A 174 34.68 2.54 -11.90
C VAL A 174 35.74 3.59 -12.25
N LYS A 175 36.43 4.18 -11.27
CA LYS A 175 37.55 5.12 -11.52
C LYS A 175 38.64 4.51 -12.41
N ARG A 176 39.02 3.25 -12.13
CA ARG A 176 40.01 2.49 -12.93
C ARG A 176 39.49 2.10 -14.31
N TRP A 177 38.17 2.05 -14.52
CA TRP A 177 37.59 1.81 -15.84
C TRP A 177 37.50 3.07 -16.68
N VAL A 178 37.21 4.23 -16.07
CA VAL A 178 37.25 5.54 -16.76
C VAL A 178 38.67 5.86 -17.23
N ALA A 179 39.67 5.77 -16.35
CA ALA A 179 41.07 6.00 -16.74
C ALA A 179 41.52 5.10 -17.91
N ARG A 180 41.18 3.80 -17.89
CA ARG A 180 41.50 2.89 -19.01
C ARG A 180 40.73 3.18 -20.31
N ASN A 181 39.55 3.80 -20.23
CA ASN A 181 38.81 4.26 -21.41
C ASN A 181 39.42 5.54 -22.01
N GLU A 182 40.19 6.30 -21.23
CA GLU A 182 40.93 7.49 -21.67
C GLU A 182 42.34 7.13 -22.17
N GLU A 183 42.98 6.14 -21.54
CA GLU A 183 44.32 5.63 -21.88
C GLU A 183 44.34 4.65 -23.07
N SER A 184 43.21 4.02 -23.43
CA SER A 184 43.20 2.91 -24.40
C SER A 184 41.97 2.85 -25.32
N ASN A 185 42.14 2.26 -26.51
CA ASN A 185 41.06 1.99 -27.47
C ASN A 185 40.06 0.89 -27.01
N VAL A 186 40.12 0.42 -25.76
CA VAL A 186 39.23 -0.64 -25.23
C VAL A 186 38.10 0.02 -24.42
N GLN A 187 37.00 0.35 -25.09
CA GLN A 187 35.86 1.03 -24.47
C GLN A 187 35.06 0.11 -23.53
N ILE A 188 35.35 0.16 -22.24
CA ILE A 188 34.58 -0.51 -21.18
C ILE A 188 33.24 0.24 -21.02
N SER A 189 32.13 -0.42 -21.35
CA SER A 189 30.80 0.11 -21.05
C SER A 189 30.57 0.22 -19.55
N LEU A 190 30.10 1.39 -19.10
CA LEU A 190 29.80 1.72 -17.70
C LEU A 190 28.27 1.74 -17.43
N ARG A 191 27.48 1.11 -18.30
CA ARG A 191 26.00 1.14 -18.25
C ARG A 191 25.43 0.43 -17.03
N ASN A 192 24.61 1.15 -16.26
CA ASN A 192 23.91 0.68 -15.04
C ASN A 192 24.79 -0.14 -14.07
N VAL A 193 25.97 0.35 -13.69
CA VAL A 193 26.79 -0.33 -12.67
C VAL A 193 26.13 -0.15 -11.29
N LEU A 194 25.74 -1.25 -10.66
CA LEU A 194 25.10 -1.31 -9.34
C LEU A 194 26.19 -1.48 -8.27
N LEU A 195 26.48 -0.37 -7.57
CA LEU A 195 27.56 -0.28 -6.59
C LEU A 195 27.14 -0.75 -5.19
N VAL A 196 28.12 -1.30 -4.48
CA VAL A 196 28.04 -1.56 -3.03
C VAL A 196 28.97 -0.62 -2.27
N ALA A 197 28.62 -0.34 -1.02
CA ALA A 197 29.45 0.44 -0.13
C ALA A 197 30.73 -0.32 0.23
N ASP A 198 31.81 0.42 0.47
CA ASP A 198 33.05 -0.17 0.95
C ASP A 198 32.96 -0.39 2.47
N ARG A 199 33.16 -1.63 2.93
CA ARG A 199 32.86 -2.04 4.31
C ARG A 199 33.98 -2.90 4.89
N ALA A 200 34.41 -2.55 6.10
CA ALA A 200 35.60 -3.12 6.73
C ALA A 200 35.47 -4.60 7.17
N SER A 201 34.26 -5.14 7.32
CA SER A 201 34.06 -6.56 7.64
C SER A 201 34.20 -7.43 6.40
N ALA A 202 35.24 -8.27 6.38
CA ALA A 202 35.63 -9.02 5.19
C ALA A 202 34.86 -10.34 4.96
N THR A 203 33.97 -10.75 5.86
CA THR A 203 33.18 -12.00 5.78
C THR A 203 31.90 -11.88 4.98
N ASP A 204 31.28 -10.71 5.00
CA ASP A 204 29.98 -10.43 4.36
C ASP A 204 30.13 -9.57 3.09
N ALA A 205 31.36 -9.47 2.58
CA ALA A 205 31.69 -8.70 1.38
C ALA A 205 30.99 -9.29 0.15
N MET A 206 30.08 -8.51 -0.46
CA MET A 206 29.33 -8.97 -1.62
C MET A 206 30.25 -9.36 -2.79
N PRO A 207 30.05 -10.55 -3.41
CA PRO A 207 30.71 -10.94 -4.65
C PRO A 207 30.45 -9.96 -5.80
N GLU A 208 31.43 -9.80 -6.67
CA GLU A 208 31.27 -9.13 -7.96
C GLU A 208 30.49 -10.03 -8.91
N ILE A 209 29.57 -9.47 -9.69
CA ILE A 209 28.69 -10.20 -10.60
C ILE A 209 28.62 -9.48 -11.95
N ASP A 210 28.89 -10.21 -13.02
CA ASP A 210 28.58 -9.80 -14.40
C ASP A 210 27.39 -10.61 -14.94
N ILE A 211 26.42 -9.93 -15.58
CA ILE A 211 25.28 -10.54 -16.26
C ILE A 211 25.34 -10.19 -17.76
N GLU A 212 25.23 -11.23 -18.60
CA GLU A 212 25.40 -11.18 -20.05
C GLU A 212 24.39 -12.09 -20.78
N GLY A 213 24.35 -12.01 -22.11
CA GLY A 213 23.55 -12.89 -22.97
C GLY A 213 22.45 -12.15 -23.72
N THR A 214 21.45 -12.90 -24.20
CA THR A 214 20.37 -12.43 -25.06
C THR A 214 19.11 -12.12 -24.23
N ALA A 215 18.68 -10.86 -24.17
CA ALA A 215 17.48 -10.46 -23.44
C ALA A 215 16.25 -10.45 -24.36
N ARG A 216 15.33 -11.40 -24.15
CA ARG A 216 14.07 -11.58 -24.88
C ARG A 216 12.85 -11.68 -23.95
N ALA A 217 11.66 -11.37 -24.43
CA ALA A 217 10.41 -11.41 -23.64
C ALA A 217 9.92 -12.83 -23.29
N ASP A 218 10.50 -13.87 -23.87
CA ASP A 218 10.17 -15.29 -23.73
C ASP A 218 10.69 -15.95 -22.43
N TYR A 219 11.19 -15.17 -21.47
CA TYR A 219 11.83 -15.68 -20.24
C TYR A 219 10.89 -16.44 -19.29
N THR A 220 9.58 -16.50 -19.54
CA THR A 220 8.64 -17.39 -18.82
C THR A 220 8.51 -18.78 -19.45
N ASP A 221 9.04 -18.98 -20.67
CA ASP A 221 9.07 -20.27 -21.35
C ASP A 221 10.27 -21.11 -20.86
N PRO A 222 10.07 -22.36 -20.38
CA PRO A 222 11.15 -23.30 -20.07
C PRO A 222 12.10 -23.61 -21.24
N ALA A 223 11.70 -23.37 -22.48
CA ALA A 223 12.52 -23.56 -23.68
C ALA A 223 13.37 -22.33 -24.09
N SER A 224 13.18 -21.16 -23.47
CA SER A 224 13.92 -19.94 -23.84
C SER A 224 15.42 -20.01 -23.48
N GLU A 225 16.25 -19.15 -24.09
CA GLU A 225 17.65 -19.01 -23.69
C GLU A 225 17.76 -18.23 -22.36
N PRO A 226 18.32 -18.82 -21.29
CA PRO A 226 18.53 -18.10 -20.04
C PRO A 226 19.80 -17.24 -20.09
N LEU A 227 19.77 -16.08 -19.43
CA LEU A 227 20.92 -15.18 -19.30
C LEU A 227 22.10 -15.88 -18.62
N LYS A 228 23.32 -15.47 -18.97
CA LYS A 228 24.56 -15.91 -18.34
C LYS A 228 24.83 -15.01 -17.14
N LEU A 229 25.06 -15.60 -15.97
CA LEU A 229 25.54 -14.88 -14.79
C LEU A 229 26.87 -15.50 -14.37
N SER A 230 27.87 -14.66 -14.09
CA SER A 230 29.15 -15.09 -13.52
C SER A 230 29.48 -14.27 -12.28
N TRP A 231 29.99 -14.92 -11.24
CA TRP A 231 30.41 -14.25 -10.01
C TRP A 231 31.89 -14.46 -9.68
N HIS A 232 32.45 -13.51 -8.93
CA HIS A 232 33.74 -13.62 -8.27
C HIS A 232 33.66 -13.07 -6.84
N ALA A 233 33.85 -13.93 -5.85
CA ALA A 233 33.96 -13.55 -4.45
C ALA A 233 35.41 -13.15 -4.14
N ARG A 234 35.63 -11.91 -3.69
CA ARG A 234 36.98 -11.43 -3.27
C ARG A 234 37.56 -12.26 -2.11
N ARG A 235 36.70 -12.87 -1.28
CA ARG A 235 37.03 -13.83 -0.20
C ARG A 235 35.86 -14.79 0.01
N GLY A 236 36.15 -16.00 0.48
CA GLY A 236 35.14 -17.03 0.76
C GLY A 236 34.50 -17.62 -0.49
N GLU A 237 33.35 -18.25 -0.32
CA GLU A 237 32.56 -18.86 -1.39
C GLU A 237 31.15 -18.26 -1.44
N ALA A 238 30.55 -18.26 -2.63
CA ALA A 238 29.14 -17.99 -2.82
C ALA A 238 28.42 -19.24 -3.34
N ARG A 239 27.11 -19.33 -3.10
CA ARG A 239 26.21 -20.37 -3.60
C ARG A 239 25.15 -19.75 -4.48
N TRP A 240 24.82 -20.38 -5.61
CA TRP A 240 23.77 -19.96 -6.53
C TRP A 240 22.67 -21.02 -6.66
N ILE A 241 21.43 -20.55 -6.73
CA ILE A 241 20.23 -21.36 -6.97
C ILE A 241 19.26 -20.58 -7.86
N SER A 242 18.65 -21.21 -8.86
CA SER A 242 17.74 -20.52 -9.80
C SER A 242 16.75 -21.48 -10.46
N ASP A 243 15.76 -20.90 -11.13
CA ASP A 243 14.86 -21.64 -12.02
C ASP A 243 15.56 -22.30 -13.23
N ALA A 244 16.79 -21.90 -13.53
CA ALA A 244 17.65 -22.50 -14.54
C ALA A 244 18.71 -23.46 -13.95
N SER A 245 18.72 -23.71 -12.63
CA SER A 245 19.61 -24.70 -11.99
C SER A 245 18.99 -26.09 -11.84
N PHE A 246 17.75 -26.31 -12.31
CA PHE A 246 17.05 -27.60 -12.25
C PHE A 246 17.11 -28.28 -10.87
N GLY A 247 16.87 -27.48 -9.83
CA GLY A 247 16.89 -27.92 -8.43
C GLY A 247 18.27 -28.26 -7.87
N GLN A 248 19.35 -27.90 -8.56
CA GLN A 248 20.73 -27.98 -8.06
C GLN A 248 21.17 -26.67 -7.40
N ILE A 249 22.24 -26.74 -6.61
CA ILE A 249 22.91 -25.60 -5.99
C ILE A 249 24.37 -25.62 -6.46
N GLU A 250 24.79 -24.52 -7.08
CA GLU A 250 26.16 -24.31 -7.56
C GLU A 250 26.96 -23.56 -6.48
N GLN A 251 28.23 -23.90 -6.25
CA GLN A 251 29.02 -23.33 -5.15
C GLN A 251 30.49 -23.12 -5.52
N GLY A 252 31.06 -21.98 -5.11
CA GLY A 252 32.50 -21.71 -5.22
C GLY A 252 32.89 -20.25 -5.03
N ALA A 253 34.20 -19.98 -4.98
CA ALA A 253 34.76 -18.62 -4.96
C ALA A 253 34.53 -17.86 -6.28
N SER A 254 34.33 -18.58 -7.38
CA SER A 254 33.79 -18.07 -8.64
C SER A 254 32.95 -19.15 -9.31
N GLY A 255 32.13 -18.75 -10.29
CA GLY A 255 31.30 -19.68 -11.06
C GLY A 255 30.57 -18.99 -12.20
N GLN A 256 30.01 -19.79 -13.12
CA GLN A 256 29.20 -19.32 -14.24
C GLN A 256 27.94 -20.17 -14.35
N VAL A 257 26.79 -19.52 -14.29
CA VAL A 257 25.47 -20.12 -14.14
C VAL A 257 24.44 -19.45 -15.04
N ARG A 258 23.20 -19.94 -15.00
CA ARG A 258 22.09 -19.42 -15.80
C ARG A 258 21.02 -18.78 -14.91
N LEU A 259 20.34 -17.78 -15.47
CA LEU A 259 19.21 -17.06 -14.88
C LEU A 259 18.11 -16.95 -15.95
N ARG A 260 16.92 -17.51 -15.72
CA ARG A 260 15.79 -17.41 -16.66
C ARG A 260 14.84 -16.29 -16.23
N GLN A 261 14.04 -16.55 -15.20
CA GLN A 261 13.11 -15.62 -14.56
C GLN A 261 13.54 -15.26 -13.13
N GLN A 262 14.09 -16.17 -12.32
CA GLN A 262 14.58 -15.82 -10.97
C GLN A 262 15.71 -16.71 -10.43
N GLY A 263 16.59 -16.10 -9.65
CA GLY A 263 17.66 -16.78 -8.92
C GLY A 263 18.18 -15.99 -7.72
N TRP A 264 19.00 -16.66 -6.91
CA TRP A 264 19.57 -16.11 -5.69
C TRP A 264 21.07 -16.45 -5.59
N LEU A 265 21.88 -15.44 -5.32
CA LEU A 265 23.27 -15.61 -4.86
C LEU A 265 23.32 -15.47 -3.34
N LEU A 266 24.09 -16.33 -2.67
CA LEU A 266 24.14 -16.50 -1.22
C LEU A 266 25.60 -16.48 -0.78
N TRP A 267 25.98 -15.63 0.18
CA TRP A 267 27.36 -15.60 0.71
C TRP A 267 27.37 -15.44 2.23
N GLY A 268 28.38 -16.03 2.87
CA GLY A 268 28.39 -16.21 4.32
C GLY A 268 27.15 -16.97 4.82
N ALA A 269 26.70 -16.60 6.03
CA ALA A 269 25.49 -17.13 6.65
C ALA A 269 24.29 -16.17 6.59
N ASN A 270 24.53 -14.85 6.47
CA ASN A 270 23.54 -13.80 6.76
C ASN A 270 23.32 -12.81 5.59
N ALA A 271 23.79 -13.13 4.37
CA ALA A 271 23.68 -12.26 3.21
C ALA A 271 23.27 -12.99 1.92
N ALA A 272 22.38 -12.37 1.15
CA ALA A 272 21.92 -12.87 -0.14
C ALA A 272 21.55 -11.74 -1.12
N LEU A 273 21.50 -12.08 -2.40
CA LEU A 273 21.01 -11.23 -3.48
C LEU A 273 19.98 -12.03 -4.29
N ARG A 274 18.74 -11.56 -4.31
CA ARG A 274 17.69 -12.02 -5.20
C ARG A 274 17.78 -11.26 -6.53
N ILE A 275 17.64 -11.97 -7.63
CA ILE A 275 17.48 -11.39 -8.96
C ILE A 275 16.20 -11.98 -9.57
N GLU A 276 15.27 -11.12 -9.97
CA GLU A 276 14.01 -11.50 -10.61
C GLU A 276 13.83 -10.71 -11.92
N ARG A 277 13.39 -11.39 -12.97
CA ARG A 277 13.12 -10.83 -14.29
C ARG A 277 11.61 -10.78 -14.51
N ARG A 278 11.09 -9.63 -14.93
CA ARG A 278 9.65 -9.41 -15.11
C ARG A 278 9.32 -8.58 -16.35
N ALA A 279 8.05 -8.58 -16.72
CA ALA A 279 7.53 -7.77 -17.82
C ALA A 279 7.52 -6.29 -17.42
N ASN A 280 7.93 -5.43 -18.35
CA ASN A 280 7.95 -3.98 -18.21
C ASN A 280 7.26 -3.38 -19.45
N ALA A 281 6.28 -2.52 -19.24
CA ALA A 281 5.53 -1.88 -20.33
C ALA A 281 6.39 -0.93 -21.18
N MET A 282 7.47 -0.37 -20.62
CA MET A 282 8.44 0.47 -21.33
C MET A 282 9.45 -0.35 -22.15
N CYS A 283 9.60 -1.64 -21.83
CA CYS A 283 10.53 -2.56 -22.47
C CYS A 283 9.84 -3.91 -22.79
N PRO A 284 8.81 -3.93 -23.65
CA PRO A 284 8.02 -5.13 -23.92
C PRO A 284 8.84 -6.27 -24.55
N GLN A 285 9.93 -5.95 -25.26
CA GLN A 285 10.78 -6.93 -25.96
C GLN A 285 11.78 -7.68 -25.06
N ALA A 286 12.08 -7.18 -23.85
CA ALA A 286 13.10 -7.77 -22.97
C ALA A 286 12.77 -7.75 -21.46
N GLY A 287 11.85 -6.88 -21.01
CA GLY A 287 11.48 -6.73 -19.60
C GLY A 287 12.47 -5.90 -18.77
N GLU A 288 12.44 -6.11 -17.46
CA GLU A 288 13.39 -5.50 -16.51
C GLU A 288 13.93 -6.56 -15.54
N LEU A 289 15.08 -6.29 -14.94
CA LEU A 289 15.57 -6.99 -13.76
C LEU A 289 15.26 -6.19 -12.50
N LEU A 290 14.67 -6.86 -11.51
CA LEU A 290 14.69 -6.47 -10.11
C LEU A 290 15.90 -7.11 -9.45
N VAL A 291 16.76 -6.30 -8.85
CA VAL A 291 17.92 -6.73 -8.07
C VAL A 291 17.69 -6.32 -6.63
N GLN A 292 17.54 -7.28 -5.72
CA GLN A 292 17.14 -7.02 -4.33
C GLN A 292 18.04 -7.76 -3.35
N MET A 293 18.64 -7.02 -2.43
CA MET A 293 19.60 -7.54 -1.46
C MET A 293 18.96 -7.83 -0.11
N TYR A 294 19.43 -8.87 0.56
CA TYR A 294 18.95 -9.32 1.87
C TYR A 294 20.16 -9.44 2.81
N ARG A 295 20.13 -8.72 3.94
CA ARG A 295 21.19 -8.79 4.97
C ARG A 295 20.57 -8.65 6.37
N GLN A 296 21.33 -8.97 7.42
CA GLN A 296 20.89 -8.77 8.80
C GLN A 296 20.71 -7.27 9.11
N ALA A 297 19.64 -6.91 9.82
CA ALA A 297 19.40 -5.53 10.25
C ALA A 297 20.59 -5.02 11.09
N GLY A 298 21.06 -3.79 10.82
CA GLY A 298 22.26 -3.21 11.44
C GLY A 298 23.59 -3.51 10.73
N SER A 299 23.64 -4.43 9.76
CA SER A 299 24.85 -4.68 8.95
C SER A 299 25.19 -3.58 7.92
N THR A 300 24.34 -2.55 7.82
CA THR A 300 24.58 -1.31 7.08
C THR A 300 25.61 -0.46 7.79
N SER A 301 26.88 -0.65 7.43
CA SER A 301 28.02 0.14 7.92
C SER A 301 27.77 1.63 7.76
N MET A 302 27.56 2.35 8.85
CA MET A 302 27.41 3.80 8.80
C MET A 302 28.79 4.45 8.61
N ALA A 303 29.22 4.55 7.35
CA ALA A 303 30.44 5.23 6.92
C ALA A 303 30.36 6.76 7.09
N SER A 304 29.18 7.28 7.44
CA SER A 304 28.97 8.63 7.95
C SER A 304 28.74 8.57 9.47
N GLY A 305 29.40 9.46 10.22
CA GLY A 305 29.52 9.40 11.70
C GLY A 305 28.27 9.69 12.52
N PHE A 306 27.10 9.22 12.08
CA PHE A 306 25.80 9.51 12.65
C PHE A 306 25.23 8.25 13.28
N THR A 307 25.60 8.03 14.54
CA THR A 307 25.07 6.95 15.38
C THR A 307 23.57 7.12 15.59
N ALA A 308 22.77 6.60 14.66
CA ALA A 308 21.38 6.26 14.95
C ALA A 308 21.34 5.35 16.18
N SER A 309 20.45 5.64 17.13
CA SER A 309 20.37 4.92 18.41
C SER A 309 20.16 3.42 18.18
N ALA A 310 21.20 2.62 18.46
CA ALA A 310 21.16 1.17 18.32
C ALA A 310 20.45 0.52 19.52
N SER A 311 19.16 0.82 19.68
CA SER A 311 18.32 0.40 20.80
C SER A 311 17.19 -0.55 20.39
N ALA A 312 17.43 -1.39 19.37
CA ALA A 312 16.54 -2.47 18.95
C ALA A 312 17.31 -3.80 18.94
N PRO A 313 17.08 -4.71 19.91
CA PRO A 313 17.63 -6.07 19.87
C PRO A 313 17.12 -6.82 18.63
N ALA A 314 18.02 -7.44 17.87
CA ALA A 314 17.71 -8.06 16.58
C ALA A 314 17.00 -9.44 16.68
N THR A 315 15.93 -9.53 17.46
CA THR A 315 15.05 -10.72 17.54
C THR A 315 13.80 -10.54 16.69
N ALA A 316 13.99 -10.35 15.38
CA ALA A 316 12.91 -10.17 14.42
C ALA A 316 12.12 -11.48 14.20
N ARG A 317 11.10 -11.73 15.03
CA ARG A 317 10.16 -12.88 14.96
C ARG A 317 9.23 -12.87 13.72
N GLY A 318 9.70 -12.35 12.59
CA GLY A 318 8.98 -12.34 11.33
C GLY A 318 8.92 -13.74 10.70
N PRO A 319 7.96 -14.00 9.79
CA PRO A 319 8.00 -15.19 8.97
C PRO A 319 9.18 -15.13 7.99
N ALA A 320 9.92 -16.23 7.88
CA ALA A 320 10.93 -16.44 6.86
C ALA A 320 10.30 -16.58 5.48
N LEU A 321 11.01 -16.08 4.46
CA LEU A 321 10.72 -16.37 3.06
C LEU A 321 11.32 -17.74 2.74
N VAL A 322 10.51 -18.67 2.25
CA VAL A 322 10.96 -19.98 1.81
C VAL A 322 10.64 -20.14 0.32
N THR A 323 11.57 -20.66 -0.47
CA THR A 323 11.39 -20.90 -1.91
C THR A 323 11.85 -22.31 -2.29
N ALA A 324 10.93 -23.10 -2.84
CA ALA A 324 11.20 -24.39 -3.46
C ALA A 324 11.58 -24.19 -4.93
N PHE A 325 12.74 -24.71 -5.33
CA PHE A 325 13.21 -24.80 -6.71
C PHE A 325 13.16 -26.28 -7.13
N PRO A 326 12.06 -26.76 -7.74
CA PRO A 326 11.97 -28.14 -8.20
C PRO A 326 12.91 -28.39 -9.39
N ALA A 327 13.23 -29.65 -9.65
CA ALA A 327 13.96 -30.06 -10.85
C ALA A 327 13.16 -29.79 -12.15
N HIS A 328 11.82 -29.77 -12.04
CA HIS A 328 10.90 -29.52 -13.15
C HIS A 328 9.76 -28.59 -12.70
N GLY A 329 9.41 -27.61 -13.53
CA GLY A 329 8.38 -26.61 -13.23
C GLY A 329 8.91 -25.33 -12.57
N PRO A 330 8.02 -24.35 -12.30
CA PRO A 330 8.41 -23.07 -11.73
C PRO A 330 8.75 -23.17 -10.24
N ALA A 331 9.64 -22.28 -9.77
CA ALA A 331 9.92 -22.15 -8.34
C ALA A 331 8.72 -21.55 -7.58
N VAL A 332 8.44 -22.09 -6.38
CA VAL A 332 7.28 -21.74 -5.55
C VAL A 332 7.74 -21.12 -4.24
N THR A 333 7.15 -19.99 -3.85
CA THR A 333 7.57 -19.20 -2.68
C THR A 333 6.41 -18.99 -1.70
N ALA A 334 6.66 -19.17 -0.40
CA ALA A 334 5.69 -18.93 0.67
C ALA A 334 6.37 -18.52 1.99
N ASN A 335 5.58 -17.97 2.92
CA ASN A 335 6.06 -17.38 4.18
C ASN A 335 5.73 -18.24 5.40
N PHE A 336 6.75 -18.55 6.21
CA PHE A 336 6.66 -19.47 7.34
C PHE A 336 7.27 -18.87 8.62
N PRO A 337 6.58 -18.84 9.76
CA PRO A 337 7.22 -18.52 11.04
C PRO A 337 8.30 -19.56 11.38
N PRO A 338 9.19 -19.28 12.33
CA PRO A 338 10.12 -20.27 12.85
C PRO A 338 9.43 -21.55 13.34
N GLY A 339 10.07 -22.70 13.13
CA GLY A 339 9.54 -24.01 13.47
C GLY A 339 9.85 -25.11 12.46
N GLN A 340 9.41 -26.33 12.77
CA GLN A 340 9.58 -27.52 11.93
C GLN A 340 8.34 -27.75 11.06
N TYR A 341 8.55 -28.25 9.85
CA TYR A 341 7.53 -28.42 8.83
C TYR A 341 7.70 -29.75 8.09
N GLN A 342 6.59 -30.47 7.89
CA GLN A 342 6.55 -31.67 7.05
C GLN A 342 5.54 -31.50 5.92
N VAL A 343 5.99 -31.71 4.67
CA VAL A 343 5.14 -31.76 3.48
C VAL A 343 4.62 -33.21 3.32
N PRO A 344 3.30 -33.44 3.27
CA PRO A 344 2.74 -34.79 3.11
C PRO A 344 2.85 -35.30 1.66
N ASN A 345 3.15 -36.60 1.52
CA ASN A 345 3.26 -37.29 0.22
C ASN A 345 1.95 -37.34 -0.60
N ALA A 346 0.79 -37.29 0.07
CA ALA A 346 -0.51 -37.48 -0.56
C ALA A 346 -1.43 -36.27 -0.34
N GLY A 347 -2.23 -35.94 -1.37
CA GLY A 347 -3.12 -34.78 -1.38
C GLY A 347 -4.12 -34.74 -0.22
N PRO A 348 -4.53 -33.55 0.24
CA PRO A 348 -5.68 -33.43 1.13
C PRO A 348 -6.93 -33.98 0.43
N GLY A 349 -7.73 -34.77 1.15
CA GLY A 349 -8.98 -35.32 0.61
C GLY A 349 -10.00 -34.23 0.25
N GLU A 350 -10.77 -34.45 -0.82
CA GLU A 350 -11.79 -33.51 -1.30
C GLU A 350 -12.85 -33.22 -0.22
N LEU A 351 -13.30 -31.97 -0.17
CA LEU A 351 -14.43 -31.57 0.69
C LEU A 351 -15.76 -32.03 0.09
N GLU A 352 -16.77 -32.27 0.93
CA GLU A 352 -18.11 -32.74 0.50
C GLU A 352 -18.77 -31.79 -0.52
N ASP A 353 -18.51 -30.48 -0.40
CA ASP A 353 -18.96 -29.42 -1.31
C ASP A 353 -18.23 -29.45 -2.67
N GLN A 354 -16.92 -29.76 -2.66
CA GLN A 354 -16.10 -29.91 -3.86
C GLN A 354 -16.54 -31.15 -4.66
N SER A 355 -16.60 -32.30 -3.99
CA SER A 355 -17.05 -33.56 -4.60
C SER A 355 -18.49 -33.47 -5.12
N LEU A 356 -19.37 -32.67 -4.48
CA LEU A 356 -20.67 -32.32 -5.05
C LEU A 356 -20.53 -31.46 -6.32
N PHE A 357 -19.75 -30.38 -6.27
CA PHE A 357 -19.55 -29.47 -7.39
C PHE A 357 -19.01 -30.22 -8.63
N ASP A 358 -17.97 -31.03 -8.48
CA ASP A 358 -17.35 -31.76 -9.59
C ASP A 358 -18.31 -32.81 -10.18
N ALA A 359 -19.10 -33.48 -9.34
CA ALA A 359 -20.16 -34.39 -9.78
C ALA A 359 -21.32 -33.67 -10.50
N LEU A 360 -21.67 -32.44 -10.09
CA LEU A 360 -22.66 -31.60 -10.77
C LEU A 360 -22.14 -31.13 -12.15
N GLN A 361 -20.87 -30.75 -12.24
CA GLN A 361 -20.24 -30.36 -13.51
C GLN A 361 -20.18 -31.56 -14.47
N ALA A 362 -19.73 -32.73 -13.99
CA ALA A 362 -19.60 -33.95 -14.81
C ALA A 362 -20.94 -34.45 -15.37
N GLN A 363 -22.06 -34.15 -14.70
CA GLN A 363 -23.42 -34.47 -15.16
C GLN A 363 -24.11 -33.31 -15.92
N GLY A 364 -23.38 -32.23 -16.24
CA GLY A 364 -23.90 -31.07 -16.96
C GLY A 364 -24.95 -30.25 -16.20
N LEU A 365 -25.09 -30.46 -14.88
CA LEU A 365 -26.08 -29.78 -14.03
C LEU A 365 -25.66 -28.35 -13.64
N ILE A 366 -24.37 -28.04 -13.79
CA ILE A 366 -23.81 -26.68 -13.78
C ILE A 366 -22.84 -26.54 -14.96
N ARG A 367 -22.84 -25.38 -15.63
CA ARG A 367 -21.99 -25.12 -16.81
C ARG A 367 -21.64 -23.65 -16.94
N VAL A 368 -20.57 -23.35 -17.68
CA VAL A 368 -20.19 -21.97 -18.02
C VAL A 368 -20.84 -21.59 -19.36
N THR A 369 -21.40 -20.38 -19.44
CA THR A 369 -21.97 -19.81 -20.66
C THR A 369 -20.90 -19.13 -21.53
N ALA A 370 -21.21 -18.80 -22.78
CA ALA A 370 -20.32 -17.99 -23.63
C ALA A 370 -19.97 -16.61 -23.02
N SER A 371 -20.84 -16.04 -22.20
CA SER A 371 -20.59 -14.81 -21.42
C SER A 371 -19.77 -15.02 -20.13
N GLY A 372 -19.36 -16.26 -19.83
CA GLY A 372 -18.54 -16.60 -18.66
C GLY A 372 -19.29 -16.63 -17.33
N THR A 373 -20.63 -16.57 -17.34
CA THR A 373 -21.48 -16.84 -16.17
C THR A 373 -21.74 -18.33 -16.00
N ILE A 374 -22.19 -18.75 -14.82
CA ILE A 374 -22.52 -20.15 -14.51
C ILE A 374 -24.05 -20.32 -14.53
N ASP A 375 -24.52 -21.16 -15.44
CA ASP A 375 -25.90 -21.66 -15.47
C ASP A 375 -26.08 -22.80 -14.47
N ILE A 376 -27.26 -22.88 -13.83
CA ILE A 376 -27.67 -24.00 -12.97
C ILE A 376 -28.93 -24.65 -13.55
N ALA A 377 -28.93 -25.99 -13.65
CA ALA A 377 -30.07 -26.75 -14.16
C ALA A 377 -31.35 -26.49 -13.34
N PRO A 378 -32.48 -26.06 -13.96
CA PRO A 378 -33.70 -25.68 -13.26
C PRO A 378 -34.22 -26.73 -12.27
N ARG A 379 -34.77 -26.28 -11.14
CA ARG A 379 -35.25 -27.14 -10.04
C ARG A 379 -36.33 -28.13 -10.47
N ASP A 380 -37.09 -27.74 -11.48
CA ASP A 380 -38.21 -28.39 -12.15
C ASP A 380 -37.78 -29.19 -13.40
N LEU A 381 -36.51 -29.13 -13.84
CA LEU A 381 -36.02 -29.87 -15.00
C LEU A 381 -36.37 -31.38 -14.97
N PRO A 382 -36.29 -32.11 -13.83
CA PRO A 382 -36.71 -33.51 -13.79
C PRO A 382 -38.20 -33.73 -14.08
N GLN A 383 -39.06 -32.77 -13.67
CA GLN A 383 -40.50 -32.81 -13.91
C GLN A 383 -40.81 -32.48 -15.37
N TRP A 384 -40.13 -31.46 -15.91
CA TRP A 384 -40.20 -31.08 -17.33
C TRP A 384 -39.71 -32.20 -18.26
N GLN A 385 -38.64 -32.92 -17.89
CA GLN A 385 -38.14 -34.06 -18.64
C GLN A 385 -39.16 -35.22 -18.68
N SER A 386 -39.92 -35.44 -17.59
CA SER A 386 -40.99 -36.45 -17.55
C SER A 386 -42.32 -36.02 -18.18
N ALA A 387 -42.56 -34.72 -18.36
CA ALA A 387 -43.82 -34.21 -18.90
C ALA A 387 -43.91 -34.40 -20.43
N PRO A 388 -45.09 -34.76 -20.99
CA PRO A 388 -45.37 -34.67 -22.42
C PRO A 388 -45.09 -33.28 -22.99
N SER A 389 -44.82 -33.18 -24.30
CA SER A 389 -44.56 -31.88 -24.96
C SER A 389 -45.72 -30.89 -24.81
N THR A 390 -46.95 -31.38 -24.77
CA THR A 390 -48.19 -30.61 -24.60
C THR A 390 -48.40 -30.04 -23.19
N GLU A 391 -47.65 -30.49 -22.18
CA GLU A 391 -47.81 -30.08 -20.78
C GLU A 391 -46.69 -29.14 -20.29
N ARG A 392 -45.74 -28.80 -21.18
CA ARG A 392 -44.56 -28.00 -20.83
C ARG A 392 -44.85 -26.51 -20.97
N ALA A 393 -45.00 -25.84 -19.82
CA ALA A 393 -45.23 -24.39 -19.76
C ALA A 393 -44.07 -23.52 -20.31
N ALA A 394 -42.86 -24.06 -20.47
CA ALA A 394 -41.70 -23.37 -21.06
C ALA A 394 -40.79 -24.37 -21.79
N GLU A 395 -39.97 -23.91 -22.73
CA GLU A 395 -39.04 -24.77 -23.49
C GLU A 395 -37.63 -24.75 -22.87
N LEU A 396 -37.32 -25.74 -22.02
CA LEU A 396 -35.97 -25.95 -21.47
C LEU A 396 -35.03 -26.63 -22.50
N GLY A 397 -35.11 -26.22 -23.77
CA GLY A 397 -34.38 -26.80 -24.90
C GLY A 397 -32.88 -26.96 -24.64
N ASN A 398 -32.26 -25.93 -24.06
CA ASN A 398 -30.84 -25.90 -23.72
C ASN A 398 -30.44 -26.90 -22.62
N TRP A 399 -31.39 -27.62 -22.00
CA TRP A 399 -31.15 -28.65 -20.98
C TRP A 399 -31.60 -30.06 -21.42
N LYS A 400 -32.07 -30.23 -22.67
CA LYS A 400 -32.45 -31.54 -23.25
C LYS A 400 -31.30 -32.57 -23.23
N GLN A 401 -30.04 -32.12 -23.14
CA GLN A 401 -28.83 -32.94 -23.12
C GLN A 401 -28.45 -33.49 -21.72
N VAL A 402 -29.11 -33.07 -20.64
CA VAL A 402 -28.80 -33.57 -19.27
C VAL A 402 -29.34 -35.00 -19.10
N PRO A 403 -28.48 -36.01 -18.78
CA PRO A 403 -28.93 -37.39 -18.66
C PRO A 403 -30.00 -37.60 -17.59
N SER A 404 -31.13 -38.20 -17.96
CA SER A 404 -32.16 -38.59 -17.00
C SER A 404 -31.79 -39.92 -16.32
N GLY A 405 -31.86 -39.96 -14.99
CA GLY A 405 -31.50 -41.17 -14.24
C GLY A 405 -31.37 -40.97 -12.73
N ALA A 406 -31.27 -42.07 -11.99
CA ALA A 406 -31.22 -42.07 -10.52
C ALA A 406 -30.01 -41.31 -9.95
N ALA A 407 -28.87 -41.32 -10.64
CA ALA A 407 -27.67 -40.55 -10.27
C ALA A 407 -27.95 -39.04 -10.35
N THR A 408 -28.51 -38.57 -11.47
CA THR A 408 -28.90 -37.18 -11.70
C THR A 408 -29.94 -36.71 -10.68
N GLN A 409 -30.96 -37.53 -10.41
CA GLN A 409 -31.97 -37.25 -9.37
C GLN A 409 -31.36 -37.13 -7.96
N LYS A 410 -30.37 -37.97 -7.61
CA LYS A 410 -29.64 -37.87 -6.34
C LYS A 410 -28.86 -36.55 -6.25
N LEU A 411 -28.24 -36.09 -7.33
CA LEU A 411 -27.53 -34.81 -7.38
C LEU A 411 -28.49 -33.61 -7.31
N PHE A 412 -29.63 -33.63 -8.02
CA PHE A 412 -30.70 -32.64 -7.86
C PHE A 412 -31.17 -32.52 -6.41
N LYS A 413 -31.31 -33.67 -5.71
CA LYS A 413 -31.69 -33.71 -4.30
C LYS A 413 -30.64 -33.06 -3.39
N ARG A 414 -29.33 -33.24 -3.66
CA ARG A 414 -28.26 -32.51 -2.95
C ARG A 414 -28.34 -31.01 -3.26
N LEU A 415 -28.24 -30.64 -4.54
CA LEU A 415 -28.21 -29.26 -5.04
C LEU A 415 -29.32 -28.38 -4.45
N TYR A 416 -30.58 -28.82 -4.50
CA TYR A 416 -31.71 -27.98 -4.11
C TYR A 416 -32.17 -28.15 -2.65
N TYR A 417 -31.96 -29.31 -2.02
CA TYR A 417 -32.59 -29.66 -0.73
C TYR A 417 -31.59 -29.98 0.40
N GLN A 418 -30.29 -29.97 0.15
CA GLN A 418 -29.26 -30.19 1.17
C GLN A 418 -28.36 -28.95 1.37
N ALA A 419 -27.47 -29.00 2.36
CA ALA A 419 -26.73 -27.83 2.86
C ALA A 419 -25.49 -27.49 2.02
N ASP A 420 -24.83 -28.54 1.53
CA ASP A 420 -23.79 -28.55 0.51
C ASP A 420 -24.28 -27.90 -0.80
N GLY A 421 -25.42 -28.37 -1.33
CA GLY A 421 -26.03 -27.80 -2.52
C GLY A 421 -26.50 -26.36 -2.36
N ALA A 422 -26.90 -25.97 -1.15
CA ALA A 422 -27.18 -24.57 -0.83
C ALA A 422 -25.90 -23.70 -0.80
N TYR A 423 -24.77 -24.24 -0.36
CA TYR A 423 -23.48 -23.55 -0.37
C TYR A 423 -22.89 -23.42 -1.78
N VAL A 424 -22.93 -24.49 -2.59
CA VAL A 424 -22.54 -24.44 -4.01
C VAL A 424 -23.36 -23.37 -4.76
N ARG A 425 -24.69 -23.33 -4.57
CA ARG A 425 -25.53 -22.27 -5.15
C ARG A 425 -25.18 -20.86 -4.64
N GLN A 426 -24.81 -20.71 -3.37
CA GLN A 426 -24.34 -19.43 -2.84
C GLN A 426 -23.02 -18.97 -3.50
N GLN A 427 -22.07 -19.89 -3.75
CA GLN A 427 -20.83 -19.55 -4.46
C GLN A 427 -21.12 -19.14 -5.92
N ILE A 428 -22.07 -19.82 -6.59
CA ILE A 428 -22.49 -19.47 -7.95
C ILE A 428 -23.22 -18.11 -8.01
N ASP A 429 -24.13 -17.83 -7.06
CA ASP A 429 -24.77 -16.51 -6.92
C ASP A 429 -23.73 -15.39 -6.77
N ILE A 430 -22.73 -15.58 -5.90
CA ILE A 430 -21.63 -14.63 -5.71
C ILE A 430 -20.88 -14.42 -7.03
N TYR A 431 -20.35 -15.49 -7.63
CA TYR A 431 -19.59 -15.45 -8.89
C TYR A 431 -20.36 -14.74 -10.00
N ASN A 432 -21.65 -15.08 -10.21
CA ASN A 432 -22.48 -14.44 -11.24
C ASN A 432 -22.77 -12.96 -10.94
N SER A 433 -22.96 -12.58 -9.67
CA SER A 433 -23.19 -11.19 -9.27
C SER A 433 -21.93 -10.31 -9.33
N GLU A 434 -20.75 -10.92 -9.30
CA GLU A 434 -19.45 -10.25 -9.51
C GLU A 434 -19.07 -10.21 -11.00
N ARG A 435 -19.43 -11.25 -11.78
CA ARG A 435 -19.21 -11.35 -13.23
C ARG A 435 -20.10 -10.42 -14.06
N ARG A 436 -21.36 -10.25 -13.66
CA ARG A 436 -22.30 -9.28 -14.26
C ARG A 436 -22.55 -8.16 -13.26
N LEU A 437 -21.76 -7.08 -13.36
CA LEU A 437 -21.87 -5.95 -12.44
C LEU A 437 -22.90 -4.94 -12.98
N LEU A 438 -23.98 -4.74 -12.23
CA LEU A 438 -24.89 -3.61 -12.40
C LEU A 438 -25.16 -2.97 -11.04
N ALA A 439 -24.75 -1.71 -10.88
CA ALA A 439 -24.99 -0.93 -9.68
C ALA A 439 -25.32 0.53 -10.01
N TRP A 440 -26.08 1.19 -9.14
CA TRP A 440 -26.40 2.61 -9.24
C TRP A 440 -26.43 3.28 -7.86
N ARG A 441 -26.24 4.60 -7.87
CA ARG A 441 -26.45 5.49 -6.71
C ARG A 441 -26.86 6.88 -7.18
N ILE A 442 -27.24 7.75 -6.26
CA ILE A 442 -27.62 9.14 -6.54
C ILE A 442 -26.88 10.10 -5.63
N LYS A 443 -26.74 11.35 -6.08
CA LYS A 443 -26.36 12.48 -5.23
C LYS A 443 -27.61 12.92 -4.47
N ALA A 444 -27.53 13.05 -3.15
CA ALA A 444 -28.73 13.26 -2.32
C ALA A 444 -29.38 14.63 -2.63
N PRO A 445 -30.66 14.68 -3.07
CA PRO A 445 -31.42 15.91 -3.06
C PRO A 445 -31.75 16.29 -1.62
N LEU A 446 -31.78 17.59 -1.33
CA LEU A 446 -32.38 18.07 -0.09
C LEU A 446 -33.85 17.58 -0.04
N ASN A 447 -34.22 16.95 1.06
CA ASN A 447 -35.58 16.49 1.40
C ASN A 447 -36.14 15.26 0.64
N LEU A 448 -35.35 14.46 -0.09
CA LEU A 448 -35.82 13.21 -0.71
C LEU A 448 -34.88 12.01 -0.48
N THR A 449 -35.46 10.87 -0.07
CA THR A 449 -34.81 9.54 -0.04
C THR A 449 -35.49 8.59 -1.05
N PRO A 450 -35.28 8.77 -2.36
CA PRO A 450 -36.00 8.03 -3.40
C PRO A 450 -35.51 6.57 -3.51
N GLU A 451 -36.34 5.61 -3.11
CA GLU A 451 -36.06 4.18 -3.31
C GLU A 451 -36.30 3.78 -4.78
N TRP A 452 -35.22 3.43 -5.48
CA TRP A 452 -35.27 2.89 -6.84
C TRP A 452 -35.63 1.40 -6.83
N SER A 453 -36.66 1.04 -7.58
CA SER A 453 -37.03 -0.34 -7.86
C SER A 453 -36.32 -0.86 -9.11
N ALA A 454 -36.03 -2.15 -9.18
CA ALA A 454 -35.36 -2.78 -10.31
C ALA A 454 -36.10 -4.05 -10.76
N SER A 455 -36.37 -4.17 -12.06
CA SER A 455 -37.04 -5.33 -12.63
C SER A 455 -36.46 -5.73 -13.98
N ALA A 456 -36.58 -7.01 -14.34
CA ALA A 456 -36.36 -7.49 -15.70
C ALA A 456 -37.71 -7.72 -16.39
N ARG A 457 -37.74 -7.67 -17.72
CA ARG A 457 -38.93 -8.04 -18.51
C ARG A 457 -39.35 -9.49 -18.19
N GLY A 458 -40.66 -9.72 -18.05
CA GLY A 458 -41.20 -11.05 -17.85
C GLY A 458 -41.05 -11.95 -19.07
N ASN A 459 -41.05 -13.25 -18.83
CA ASN A 459 -41.19 -14.27 -19.87
C ASN A 459 -42.63 -14.24 -20.41
N ALA A 460 -42.80 -14.38 -21.74
CA ALA A 460 -44.11 -14.45 -22.40
C ALA A 460 -44.99 -15.60 -21.86
N ALA A 461 -44.40 -16.77 -21.59
CA ALA A 461 -45.08 -17.91 -20.97
C ALA A 461 -45.59 -17.65 -19.54
N ASN A 462 -45.02 -16.65 -18.85
CA ASN A 462 -45.47 -16.19 -17.53
C ASN A 462 -46.22 -14.86 -17.59
N GLY A 463 -46.87 -14.56 -18.71
CA GLY A 463 -47.77 -13.41 -18.86
C GLY A 463 -47.08 -12.04 -18.89
N ASN A 464 -45.80 -11.97 -19.28
CA ASN A 464 -44.99 -10.74 -19.39
C ASN A 464 -44.80 -9.92 -18.09
N ALA A 465 -45.27 -10.39 -16.93
CA ALA A 465 -45.19 -9.66 -15.67
C ALA A 465 -43.72 -9.37 -15.25
N PRO A 466 -43.39 -8.14 -14.81
CA PRO A 466 -42.01 -7.75 -14.52
C PRO A 466 -41.42 -8.55 -13.35
N VAL A 467 -40.24 -9.13 -13.57
CA VAL A 467 -39.53 -9.94 -12.57
C VAL A 467 -38.70 -9.02 -11.69
N MET A 468 -39.14 -8.80 -10.45
CA MET A 468 -38.42 -7.97 -9.48
C MET A 468 -37.03 -8.56 -9.16
N ILE A 469 -36.00 -7.72 -9.26
CA ILE A 469 -34.61 -8.11 -9.05
C ILE A 469 -34.21 -7.87 -7.59
N ALA A 470 -33.56 -8.85 -6.96
CA ALA A 470 -33.03 -8.71 -5.61
C ALA A 470 -31.78 -7.81 -5.62
N THR A 471 -31.77 -6.77 -4.79
CA THR A 471 -30.67 -5.80 -4.68
C THR A 471 -29.91 -5.89 -3.35
N THR A 472 -28.72 -5.29 -3.29
CA THR A 472 -27.86 -5.19 -2.10
C THR A 472 -27.02 -3.91 -2.16
N SER A 473 -26.61 -3.36 -1.02
CA SER A 473 -25.64 -2.27 -0.97
C SER A 473 -24.18 -2.72 -0.98
N GLN A 474 -23.94 -4.03 -0.89
CA GLN A 474 -22.58 -4.60 -0.87
C GLN A 474 -22.02 -4.70 -2.29
N MET A 475 -21.13 -3.77 -2.64
CA MET A 475 -20.31 -3.85 -3.85
C MET A 475 -19.20 -4.91 -3.72
N PRO A 476 -18.75 -5.55 -4.81
CA PRO A 476 -17.52 -6.34 -4.78
C PRO A 476 -16.33 -5.42 -4.49
N VAL A 477 -15.37 -5.86 -3.67
CA VAL A 477 -14.12 -5.09 -3.40
C VAL A 477 -13.46 -4.66 -4.71
N ALA A 478 -13.50 -5.54 -5.72
CA ALA A 478 -13.06 -5.28 -7.07
C ALA A 478 -13.62 -4.03 -7.76
N ALA A 479 -14.88 -3.67 -7.51
CA ALA A 479 -15.52 -2.52 -8.17
C ALA A 479 -14.89 -1.17 -7.77
N SER A 480 -14.16 -1.10 -6.65
CA SER A 480 -13.35 0.09 -6.32
C SER A 480 -12.27 0.38 -7.39
N ARG A 481 -11.78 -0.64 -8.10
CA ARG A 481 -10.82 -0.50 -9.22
C ARG A 481 -11.42 0.19 -10.46
N LEU A 482 -12.73 0.50 -10.50
CA LEU A 482 -13.37 1.28 -11.57
C LEU A 482 -13.07 2.79 -11.49
N PHE A 483 -12.50 3.27 -10.37
CA PHE A 483 -12.19 4.68 -10.17
C PHE A 483 -10.71 4.91 -9.90
N ALA A 484 -10.16 6.02 -10.42
CA ALA A 484 -8.81 6.46 -10.07
C ALA A 484 -8.73 6.99 -8.63
N THR A 485 -9.76 7.76 -8.24
CA THR A 485 -10.00 8.42 -6.95
C THR A 485 -11.38 8.01 -6.42
N LEU A 486 -11.61 8.01 -5.11
CA LEU A 486 -12.91 7.61 -4.56
C LEU A 486 -13.99 8.69 -4.80
N PRO A 487 -15.09 8.43 -5.53
CA PRO A 487 -16.07 9.47 -5.86
C PRO A 487 -16.90 9.90 -4.64
N GLN A 488 -16.85 11.19 -4.30
CA GLN A 488 -17.41 11.74 -3.06
C GLN A 488 -18.84 12.28 -3.18
N GLY A 489 -19.55 12.39 -2.05
CA GLY A 489 -20.84 13.07 -1.95
C GLY A 489 -22.06 12.29 -2.48
N TRP A 490 -21.91 11.00 -2.78
CA TRP A 490 -22.98 10.12 -3.23
C TRP A 490 -23.62 9.35 -2.07
N GLN A 491 -24.88 8.92 -2.25
CA GLN A 491 -25.52 7.92 -1.37
C GLN A 491 -24.84 6.53 -1.51
N PRO A 492 -25.05 5.59 -0.58
CA PRO A 492 -24.57 4.22 -0.73
C PRO A 492 -25.04 3.56 -2.04
N TRP A 493 -24.19 2.72 -2.61
CA TRP A 493 -24.53 1.94 -3.80
C TRP A 493 -25.75 1.04 -3.60
N THR A 494 -26.50 0.81 -4.68
CA THR A 494 -27.47 -0.27 -4.83
C THR A 494 -27.04 -1.12 -6.04
N ARG A 495 -26.82 -2.42 -5.83
CA ARG A 495 -26.33 -3.38 -6.84
C ARG A 495 -27.30 -4.55 -6.99
N VAL A 496 -27.37 -5.15 -8.18
CA VAL A 496 -28.02 -6.45 -8.38
C VAL A 496 -27.31 -7.54 -7.55
N ALA A 497 -28.03 -8.12 -6.59
CA ALA A 497 -27.51 -9.15 -5.68
C ALA A 497 -27.63 -10.57 -6.24
N ARG A 498 -28.69 -10.84 -7.03
CA ARG A 498 -28.88 -12.09 -7.77
C ARG A 498 -29.49 -11.77 -9.13
N TRP A 499 -28.85 -12.28 -10.17
CA TRP A 499 -29.41 -12.29 -11.53
C TRP A 499 -30.46 -13.41 -11.68
N PRO A 500 -31.56 -13.16 -12.42
CA PRO A 500 -32.41 -14.25 -12.91
C PRO A 500 -31.54 -15.30 -13.64
N GLN A 501 -31.82 -16.58 -13.40
CA GLN A 501 -31.20 -17.66 -14.18
C GLN A 501 -31.70 -17.58 -15.63
N ALA A 502 -30.87 -17.98 -16.60
CA ALA A 502 -31.12 -17.79 -18.02
C ALA A 502 -32.17 -18.78 -18.59
N GLY A 503 -33.43 -18.61 -18.19
CA GLY A 503 -34.57 -19.01 -18.99
C GLY A 503 -34.80 -17.98 -20.08
N GLU A 504 -34.69 -18.42 -21.34
CA GLU A 504 -35.10 -17.71 -22.56
C GLU A 504 -34.32 -16.41 -22.90
N GLY A 505 -33.36 -16.55 -23.82
CA GLY A 505 -32.59 -15.46 -24.41
C GLY A 505 -31.27 -15.97 -24.99
N ASN A 506 -30.89 -15.49 -26.18
CA ASN A 506 -29.70 -15.97 -26.91
C ASN A 506 -28.38 -15.43 -26.34
N GLY A 507 -28.08 -15.73 -25.07
CA GLY A 507 -26.82 -15.43 -24.38
C GLY A 507 -26.54 -13.95 -24.06
N GLY A 508 -27.31 -13.01 -24.60
CA GLY A 508 -27.13 -11.57 -24.45
C GLY A 508 -27.34 -11.02 -23.03
N SER A 509 -26.80 -9.82 -22.79
CA SER A 509 -26.88 -9.13 -21.51
C SER A 509 -28.32 -8.71 -21.19
N PRO A 510 -28.84 -9.02 -19.98
CA PRO A 510 -30.22 -8.69 -19.62
C PRO A 510 -30.41 -7.18 -19.48
N VAL A 511 -31.47 -6.65 -20.07
CA VAL A 511 -31.97 -5.29 -19.79
C VAL A 511 -32.70 -5.31 -18.46
N VAL A 512 -32.36 -4.34 -17.62
CA VAL A 512 -33.00 -4.05 -16.33
C VAL A 512 -33.68 -2.70 -16.43
N HIS A 513 -34.96 -2.66 -16.11
CA HIS A 513 -35.76 -1.45 -15.95
C HIS A 513 -35.60 -0.96 -14.51
N LEU A 514 -34.89 0.16 -14.33
CA LEU A 514 -34.84 0.88 -13.07
C LEU A 514 -35.99 1.89 -13.05
N ALA A 515 -36.84 1.84 -12.03
CA ALA A 515 -37.99 2.73 -11.90
C ALA A 515 -38.04 3.39 -10.52
N LEU A 516 -38.15 4.72 -10.52
CA LEU A 516 -38.38 5.54 -9.34
C LEU A 516 -39.79 6.13 -9.38
N ASN A 517 -40.56 5.92 -8.31
CA ASN A 517 -41.83 6.61 -8.08
C ASN A 517 -41.61 7.87 -7.24
N LEU A 518 -42.24 8.98 -7.62
CA LEU A 518 -42.16 10.25 -6.92
C LEU A 518 -43.34 10.37 -5.93
N PRO A 519 -43.15 10.98 -4.74
CA PRO A 519 -44.22 11.11 -3.75
C PRO A 519 -45.33 12.07 -4.22
N HIS A 520 -44.96 13.05 -5.05
CA HIS A 520 -45.84 14.03 -5.68
C HIS A 520 -45.48 14.13 -7.18
N ALA A 521 -46.33 14.76 -7.98
CA ALA A 521 -45.99 15.03 -9.38
C ALA A 521 -44.88 16.09 -9.44
N ALA A 522 -43.93 15.94 -10.38
CA ALA A 522 -42.86 16.90 -10.58
C ALA A 522 -43.38 18.24 -11.12
N SER A 523 -42.73 19.33 -10.72
CA SER A 523 -43.00 20.68 -11.18
C SER A 523 -42.48 20.89 -12.61
N GLY A 524 -41.41 20.18 -12.97
CA GLY A 524 -40.65 20.34 -14.19
C GLY A 524 -39.37 21.13 -13.93
N GLY A 525 -38.24 20.62 -14.44
CA GLY A 525 -36.93 21.26 -14.29
C GLY A 525 -36.15 20.85 -13.03
N GLU A 526 -36.73 20.06 -12.12
CA GLU A 526 -35.95 19.49 -11.01
C GLU A 526 -34.83 18.58 -11.53
N VAL A 527 -33.67 18.58 -10.88
CA VAL A 527 -32.48 17.84 -11.33
C VAL A 527 -32.10 16.74 -10.34
N LEU A 528 -31.97 15.51 -10.83
CA LEU A 528 -31.43 14.37 -10.11
C LEU A 528 -30.11 13.91 -10.75
N HIS A 529 -29.03 13.83 -9.96
CA HIS A 529 -27.78 13.22 -10.43
C HIS A 529 -27.70 11.76 -9.99
N MET A 530 -27.42 10.88 -10.93
CA MET A 530 -27.29 9.43 -10.77
C MET A 530 -25.90 9.00 -11.24
N LEU A 531 -25.31 7.99 -10.61
CA LEU A 531 -24.07 7.34 -11.05
C LEU A 531 -24.35 5.86 -11.23
N VAL A 532 -24.14 5.34 -12.44
CA VAL A 532 -24.44 3.95 -12.81
C VAL A 532 -23.15 3.26 -13.24
N ALA A 533 -22.82 2.15 -12.57
CA ALA A 533 -21.81 1.18 -13.03
C ALA A 533 -22.55 0.08 -13.81
N GLY A 534 -22.50 0.15 -15.13
CA GLY A 534 -23.44 -0.48 -16.06
C GLY A 534 -23.64 0.40 -17.29
N ARG A 535 -24.06 -0.20 -18.41
CA ARG A 535 -24.34 0.54 -19.65
C ARG A 535 -25.77 1.05 -19.63
N VAL A 536 -25.99 2.34 -19.89
CA VAL A 536 -27.34 2.90 -20.01
C VAL A 536 -27.82 2.77 -21.46
N GLY A 537 -29.08 2.36 -21.63
CA GLY A 537 -29.75 2.29 -22.94
C GLY A 537 -30.39 3.61 -23.37
N SER A 538 -31.02 3.63 -24.53
CA SER A 538 -31.79 4.77 -25.04
C SER A 538 -33.15 4.98 -24.36
N GLY A 539 -33.60 4.03 -23.53
CA GLY A 539 -34.86 4.10 -22.79
C GLY A 539 -34.74 4.97 -21.54
N VAL A 540 -35.14 6.24 -21.64
CA VAL A 540 -35.39 7.13 -20.49
C VAL A 540 -36.81 7.67 -20.60
N THR A 541 -37.61 7.57 -19.54
CA THR A 541 -38.96 8.15 -19.50
C THR A 541 -39.16 8.99 -18.24
N GLY A 542 -39.95 10.06 -18.36
CA GLY A 542 -40.23 11.02 -17.28
C GLY A 542 -39.15 12.07 -17.02
N ALA A 543 -37.97 11.95 -17.63
CA ALA A 543 -36.87 12.91 -17.49
C ALA A 543 -36.07 13.03 -18.80
N ASN A 544 -35.49 14.21 -19.02
CA ASN A 544 -34.47 14.43 -20.03
C ASN A 544 -33.11 14.03 -19.43
N ALA A 545 -32.30 13.24 -20.15
CA ALA A 545 -31.02 12.74 -19.65
C ALA A 545 -29.82 13.38 -20.36
N GLN A 546 -28.81 13.78 -19.58
CA GLN A 546 -27.46 14.10 -20.04
C GLN A 546 -26.48 13.10 -19.44
N PHE A 547 -25.53 12.62 -20.23
CA PHE A 547 -24.59 11.57 -19.85
C PHE A 547 -23.15 12.08 -19.88
N ALA A 548 -22.36 11.73 -18.86
CA ALA A 548 -20.92 11.94 -18.81
C ALA A 548 -20.20 10.64 -18.42
N PRO A 549 -19.05 10.30 -19.03
CA PRO A 549 -18.23 9.18 -18.59
C PRO A 549 -17.70 9.44 -17.18
N ALA A 550 -17.65 8.40 -16.35
CA ALA A 550 -17.20 8.46 -14.96
C ALA A 550 -16.33 7.25 -14.55
N CYS A 551 -15.98 6.36 -15.48
CA CYS A 551 -15.02 5.29 -15.25
C CYS A 551 -13.60 5.82 -15.50
N SER A 552 -12.75 5.78 -14.47
CA SER A 552 -11.38 6.33 -14.51
C SER A 552 -10.31 5.38 -13.95
N GLY A 553 -10.71 4.24 -13.38
CA GLY A 553 -9.82 3.28 -12.76
C GLY A 553 -9.33 2.15 -13.67
N ARG A 554 -8.35 1.39 -13.19
CA ARG A 554 -7.67 0.32 -13.93
C ARG A 554 -8.52 -0.91 -14.26
N ALA A 555 -9.80 -0.95 -13.88
CA ALA A 555 -10.75 -2.00 -14.23
C ALA A 555 -11.84 -1.56 -15.22
N CYS A 556 -11.74 -0.35 -15.78
CA CYS A 556 -12.57 0.10 -16.89
C CYS A 556 -12.11 -0.56 -18.20
N ALA A 557 -13.03 -1.17 -18.95
CA ALA A 557 -12.82 -1.53 -20.36
C ALA A 557 -13.23 -0.36 -21.29
N SER A 558 -14.09 0.53 -20.81
CA SER A 558 -14.45 1.80 -21.43
C SER A 558 -14.69 2.88 -20.36
N ASN A 559 -14.42 4.14 -20.69
CA ASN A 559 -14.75 5.28 -19.81
C ASN A 559 -16.26 5.38 -19.52
N ASN A 560 -17.09 4.75 -20.37
CA ASN A 560 -18.55 4.64 -20.24
C ASN A 560 -19.02 3.41 -19.41
N ASP A 561 -18.13 2.58 -18.86
CA ASP A 561 -18.54 1.46 -17.99
C ASP A 561 -19.13 1.96 -16.65
N VAL A 562 -18.77 3.19 -16.25
CA VAL A 562 -19.49 3.96 -15.25
C VAL A 562 -19.89 5.28 -15.89
N GLN A 563 -21.15 5.66 -15.75
CA GLN A 563 -21.70 6.90 -16.31
C GLN A 563 -22.33 7.74 -15.20
N GLN A 564 -22.01 9.04 -15.16
CA GLN A 564 -22.81 10.02 -14.44
C GLN A 564 -23.97 10.46 -15.36
N ILE A 565 -25.18 10.47 -14.82
CA ILE A 565 -26.40 10.86 -15.51
C ILE A 565 -27.00 12.05 -14.77
N THR A 566 -27.24 13.14 -15.48
CA THR A 566 -28.05 14.26 -14.99
C THR A 566 -29.45 14.11 -15.59
N LEU A 567 -30.43 13.85 -14.75
CA LEU A 567 -31.84 13.65 -15.11
C LEU A 567 -32.63 14.90 -14.74
N THR A 568 -33.09 15.66 -15.73
CA THR A 568 -33.98 16.80 -15.54
C THR A 568 -35.42 16.34 -15.70
N LEU A 569 -36.20 16.42 -14.61
CA LEU A 569 -37.58 15.92 -14.56
C LEU A 569 -38.50 16.73 -15.48
N GLN A 570 -39.42 16.05 -16.15
CA GLN A 570 -40.46 16.66 -16.97
C GLN A 570 -41.67 17.04 -16.10
N ALA A 571 -42.39 18.11 -16.45
CA ALA A 571 -43.52 18.59 -15.65
C ALA A 571 -44.66 17.55 -15.58
N GLY A 572 -45.29 17.41 -14.41
CA GLY A 572 -46.45 16.55 -14.17
C GLY A 572 -46.15 15.06 -13.99
N VAL A 573 -44.91 14.59 -14.20
CA VAL A 573 -44.58 13.16 -14.10
C VAL A 573 -44.64 12.66 -12.66
N ARG A 574 -44.99 11.38 -12.48
CA ARG A 574 -45.03 10.70 -11.17
C ARG A 574 -44.02 9.57 -11.04
N SER A 575 -43.32 9.23 -12.12
CA SER A 575 -42.26 8.23 -12.12
C SER A 575 -41.22 8.53 -13.19
N ILE A 576 -39.98 8.10 -12.93
CA ILE A 576 -38.86 8.12 -13.87
C ILE A 576 -38.48 6.66 -14.14
N GLN A 577 -38.21 6.30 -15.39
CA GLN A 577 -37.70 4.97 -15.75
C GLN A 577 -36.43 5.07 -16.58
N LEU A 578 -35.53 4.10 -16.38
CA LEU A 578 -34.21 4.03 -17.01
C LEU A 578 -33.87 2.58 -17.38
N ASP A 579 -33.60 2.32 -18.66
CA ASP A 579 -33.16 1.01 -19.15
C ASP A 579 -31.63 0.90 -19.04
N VAL A 580 -31.13 -0.15 -18.37
CA VAL A 580 -29.70 -0.37 -18.14
C VAL A 580 -29.30 -1.85 -18.34
N GLN A 581 -28.03 -2.09 -18.64
CA GLN A 581 -27.44 -3.42 -18.82
C GLN A 581 -26.19 -3.60 -17.93
N PRO A 582 -25.89 -4.82 -17.44
CA PRO A 582 -24.69 -5.07 -16.66
C PRO A 582 -23.40 -4.96 -17.50
N LEU A 583 -22.31 -4.64 -16.81
CA LEU A 583 -20.95 -4.83 -17.29
C LEU A 583 -20.56 -6.31 -17.21
N ASP A 584 -19.87 -6.79 -18.24
CA ASP A 584 -19.12 -8.06 -18.22
C ASP A 584 -17.82 -7.91 -17.41
N PHE A 585 -17.96 -7.60 -16.13
CA PHE A 585 -16.85 -7.34 -15.20
C PHE A 585 -16.05 -8.61 -14.89
N ASN A 586 -14.72 -8.50 -14.80
CA ASN A 586 -13.85 -9.62 -14.43
C ASN A 586 -12.59 -9.11 -13.74
N THR A 587 -12.23 -9.69 -12.60
CA THR A 587 -11.02 -9.36 -11.84
C THR A 587 -10.30 -10.62 -11.37
N PRO A 588 -9.41 -11.20 -12.20
CA PRO A 588 -8.69 -12.44 -11.88
C PRO A 588 -7.90 -12.40 -10.56
N GLU A 589 -7.42 -11.22 -10.16
CA GLU A 589 -6.72 -10.99 -8.88
C GLU A 589 -7.53 -11.44 -7.65
N ASP A 590 -8.85 -11.24 -7.68
CA ASP A 590 -9.74 -11.49 -6.52
C ASP A 590 -10.34 -12.91 -6.57
N GLN A 591 -10.28 -13.58 -7.73
CA GLN A 591 -10.73 -14.98 -7.88
C GLN A 591 -9.94 -15.95 -6.99
N LYS A 592 -8.70 -15.63 -6.60
CA LYS A 592 -7.91 -16.41 -5.61
C LYS A 592 -8.53 -16.45 -4.20
N TYR A 593 -9.56 -15.64 -3.96
CA TYR A 593 -10.35 -15.61 -2.72
C TYR A 593 -11.81 -16.04 -2.94
N ARG A 594 -12.10 -16.82 -3.99
CA ARG A 594 -13.41 -17.44 -4.26
C ARG A 594 -13.27 -18.96 -4.38
N HIS A 595 -14.30 -19.73 -4.03
CA HIS A 595 -14.25 -21.18 -4.28
C HIS A 595 -14.35 -21.53 -5.77
N LEU A 596 -14.95 -20.67 -6.59
CA LEU A 596 -15.17 -20.89 -8.01
C LEU A 596 -14.22 -20.04 -8.85
N ARG A 597 -13.51 -20.69 -9.79
CA ARG A 597 -12.59 -20.07 -10.75
C ARG A 597 -12.74 -20.72 -12.12
N VAL A 598 -12.47 -20.00 -13.20
CA VAL A 598 -12.33 -20.59 -14.55
C VAL A 598 -10.84 -20.70 -14.90
N VAL A 599 -10.42 -21.86 -15.37
CA VAL A 599 -9.06 -22.16 -15.87
C VAL A 599 -9.20 -22.93 -17.18
N ASN A 600 -8.55 -22.46 -18.24
CA ASN A 600 -8.57 -23.07 -19.58
C ASN A 600 -10.01 -23.37 -20.08
N GLY A 601 -10.95 -22.44 -19.85
CA GLY A 601 -12.37 -22.58 -20.19
C GLY A 601 -13.20 -23.46 -19.24
N ARG A 602 -12.58 -24.28 -18.39
CA ARG A 602 -13.26 -25.13 -17.41
C ARG A 602 -13.43 -24.42 -16.07
N LEU A 603 -14.62 -24.53 -15.49
CA LEU A 603 -14.87 -24.10 -14.11
C LEU A 603 -14.25 -25.12 -13.14
N ILE A 604 -13.56 -24.66 -12.10
CA ILE A 604 -12.96 -25.50 -11.06
C ILE A 604 -13.41 -25.02 -9.68
N TRP A 605 -13.50 -25.97 -8.74
CA TRP A 605 -13.58 -25.67 -7.32
C TRP A 605 -12.18 -25.64 -6.73
N GLN A 606 -11.72 -24.49 -6.25
CA GLN A 606 -10.45 -24.39 -5.54
C GLN A 606 -10.68 -24.43 -4.03
N ALA A 607 -9.82 -25.18 -3.34
CA ALA A 607 -9.74 -25.11 -1.88
C ALA A 607 -9.22 -23.72 -1.50
N LEU A 608 -10.05 -22.93 -0.83
CA LEU A 608 -9.57 -21.72 -0.17
C LEU A 608 -8.71 -22.14 1.02
N ALA A 609 -7.41 -21.82 0.94
CA ALA A 609 -6.52 -21.97 2.07
C ALA A 609 -7.15 -21.29 3.29
N GLN A 610 -7.12 -21.97 4.46
CA GLN A 610 -7.43 -21.30 5.71
C GLN A 610 -6.36 -20.22 5.91
N SER A 611 -6.75 -18.96 5.65
CA SER A 611 -5.81 -17.84 5.69
C SER A 611 -5.21 -17.72 7.08
N ASP A 612 -3.94 -17.32 7.15
CA ASP A 612 -3.13 -17.37 8.38
C ASP A 612 -3.71 -16.56 9.55
N ASN A 613 -4.68 -15.70 9.24
CA ASN A 613 -5.63 -15.07 10.16
C ASN A 613 -6.40 -16.05 11.07
N THR A 614 -6.42 -17.36 10.80
CA THR A 614 -6.99 -18.36 11.74
C THR A 614 -6.14 -18.53 12.99
N VAL A 615 -4.81 -18.42 12.89
CA VAL A 615 -3.91 -18.38 14.07
C VAL A 615 -3.95 -16.99 14.70
N ALA A 616 -4.06 -15.93 13.89
CA ALA A 616 -4.28 -14.56 14.38
C ALA A 616 -5.72 -14.27 14.85
N ARG A 617 -6.46 -15.28 15.32
CA ARG A 617 -7.63 -15.12 16.21
C ARG A 617 -7.20 -15.06 17.69
N SER A 618 -6.10 -14.35 17.95
CA SER A 618 -5.56 -14.07 19.27
C SER A 618 -6.03 -12.69 19.73
N SER A 619 -6.75 -12.65 20.86
CA SER A 619 -7.41 -11.47 21.46
C SER A 619 -8.48 -10.77 20.59
N ALA A 620 -9.49 -10.21 21.27
CA ALA A 620 -10.30 -9.13 20.69
C ALA A 620 -9.45 -7.83 20.68
N PRO A 621 -9.69 -6.87 19.78
CA PRO A 621 -8.96 -5.61 19.79
C PRO A 621 -9.11 -4.90 21.14
N SER A 622 -8.00 -4.42 21.69
CA SER A 622 -8.00 -3.69 22.96
C SER A 622 -8.75 -2.36 22.81
N PRO A 623 -9.53 -1.93 23.82
CA PRO A 623 -10.01 -0.55 23.91
C PRO A 623 -8.83 0.43 23.93
N VAL A 624 -9.02 1.61 23.33
CA VAL A 624 -7.98 2.65 23.24
C VAL A 624 -8.59 4.00 23.59
N GLN A 625 -7.87 4.81 24.36
CA GLN A 625 -8.12 6.24 24.54
C GLN A 625 -6.93 7.05 24.03
N LEU A 626 -7.19 8.13 23.28
CA LEU A 626 -6.16 9.05 22.80
C LEU A 626 -6.43 10.47 23.31
N GLN A 627 -5.38 11.16 23.76
CA GLN A 627 -5.41 12.56 24.17
C GLN A 627 -4.40 13.41 23.38
N ASP A 628 -4.65 14.70 23.25
CA ASP A 628 -3.68 15.70 22.77
C ASP A 628 -2.64 16.01 23.86
N ARG A 629 -1.57 16.75 23.53
CA ARG A 629 -0.46 17.04 24.46
C ARG A 629 -0.88 17.80 25.72
N ASN A 630 -2.07 18.40 25.71
CA ASN A 630 -2.67 19.17 26.79
C ASN A 630 -3.71 18.35 27.59
N GLY A 631 -3.90 17.07 27.28
CA GLY A 631 -4.86 16.16 27.93
C GLY A 631 -6.26 16.14 27.31
N THR A 632 -6.47 16.82 26.17
CA THR A 632 -7.79 16.91 25.52
C THR A 632 -8.14 15.60 24.80
N THR A 633 -9.31 15.01 25.06
CA THR A 633 -9.71 13.75 24.42
C THR A 633 -9.84 13.89 22.89
N LEU A 634 -9.01 13.13 22.16
CA LEU A 634 -9.02 13.01 20.70
C LEU A 634 -9.82 11.79 20.23
N TRP A 635 -9.87 10.72 21.03
CA TRP A 635 -10.57 9.47 20.71
C TRP A 635 -11.01 8.75 21.99
N SER A 636 -12.27 8.31 22.02
CA SER A 636 -12.82 7.37 23.00
C SER A 636 -13.85 6.45 22.34
N ASP A 637 -14.19 5.34 22.98
CA ASP A 637 -15.38 4.51 22.66
C ASP A 637 -15.49 3.98 21.21
N GLY A 638 -14.41 4.05 20.43
CA GLY A 638 -14.34 3.58 19.05
C GLY A 638 -14.54 4.66 17.96
N ALA A 639 -14.54 5.94 18.33
CA ALA A 639 -14.69 7.08 17.42
C ALA A 639 -13.77 8.27 17.82
N PRO A 640 -13.42 9.16 16.86
CA PRO A 640 -12.74 10.42 17.19
C PRO A 640 -13.72 11.41 17.82
N SER A 641 -13.22 12.33 18.65
CA SER A 641 -14.04 13.43 19.21
C SER A 641 -14.41 14.45 18.12
N GLU A 642 -15.53 15.17 18.30
CA GLU A 642 -16.03 16.13 17.31
C GLU A 642 -14.98 17.20 16.94
N ALA A 643 -14.33 17.79 17.96
CA ALA A 643 -13.22 18.73 17.75
C ALA A 643 -12.03 18.11 17.00
N ALA A 644 -11.75 16.82 17.17
CA ALA A 644 -10.71 16.13 16.40
C ALA A 644 -11.13 15.87 14.93
N VAL A 645 -12.43 15.66 14.68
CA VAL A 645 -12.97 15.59 13.30
C VAL A 645 -12.88 16.95 12.61
N GLU A 646 -13.30 18.04 13.28
CA GLU A 646 -13.17 19.41 12.76
C GLU A 646 -11.70 19.82 12.51
N ALA A 647 -10.78 19.32 13.35
CA ALA A 647 -9.33 19.51 13.20
C ALA A 647 -8.68 18.60 12.12
N GLY A 648 -9.48 17.85 11.35
CA GLY A 648 -9.02 17.01 10.23
C GLY A 648 -8.32 15.70 10.64
N LEU A 649 -8.38 15.31 11.92
CA LEU A 649 -7.57 14.21 12.46
C LEU A 649 -8.18 12.80 12.24
N ALA A 650 -9.40 12.68 11.73
CA ALA A 650 -10.07 11.37 11.57
C ALA A 650 -9.29 10.33 10.71
N PRO A 651 -8.64 10.69 9.57
CA PRO A 651 -7.78 9.74 8.84
C PRO A 651 -6.57 9.23 9.65
N LEU A 652 -6.09 10.04 10.62
CA LEU A 652 -4.91 9.75 11.44
C LEU A 652 -5.26 8.93 12.68
N LEU A 653 -6.20 9.43 13.50
CA LEU A 653 -6.64 8.81 14.75
C LEU A 653 -7.43 7.52 14.50
N GLY A 654 -8.37 7.58 13.55
CA GLY A 654 -9.29 6.51 13.20
C GLY A 654 -10.65 7.04 12.76
N VAL A 655 -11.35 6.21 11.99
CA VAL A 655 -12.74 6.46 11.54
C VAL A 655 -13.73 5.52 12.24
N SER A 656 -13.26 4.33 12.62
CA SER A 656 -13.94 3.34 13.44
C SER A 656 -12.89 2.35 13.99
N THR A 657 -13.30 1.44 14.88
CA THR A 657 -12.44 0.35 15.36
C THR A 657 -11.99 -0.64 14.25
N GLU A 658 -12.62 -0.62 13.07
CA GLU A 658 -12.15 -1.39 11.90
C GLU A 658 -10.97 -0.73 11.16
N HIS A 659 -10.64 0.53 11.45
CA HIS A 659 -9.57 1.29 10.76
C HIS A 659 -8.18 0.87 11.27
N ALA A 660 -7.81 -0.38 10.98
CA ALA A 660 -6.70 -1.08 11.62
C ALA A 660 -5.31 -0.42 11.45
N ASN A 661 -5.12 0.50 10.49
CA ASN A 661 -3.86 1.22 10.26
C ASN A 661 -3.86 2.66 10.82
N SER A 662 -4.93 3.12 11.47
CA SER A 662 -4.96 4.39 12.21
C SER A 662 -4.21 4.28 13.54
N ILE A 663 -3.98 5.39 14.26
CA ILE A 663 -3.33 5.35 15.59
C ILE A 663 -4.13 4.44 16.55
N ALA A 664 -5.45 4.60 16.63
CA ALA A 664 -6.28 3.72 17.44
C ALA A 664 -6.22 2.25 16.96
N GLY A 665 -6.27 2.00 15.65
CA GLY A 665 -6.13 0.66 15.06
C GLY A 665 -4.74 0.02 15.22
N MET A 666 -3.69 0.82 15.45
CA MET A 666 -2.36 0.37 15.83
C MET A 666 -2.29 -0.03 17.30
N LEU A 667 -2.73 0.86 18.20
CA LEU A 667 -2.68 0.59 19.64
C LEU A 667 -3.63 -0.54 20.07
N ALA A 668 -4.76 -0.72 19.38
CA ALA A 668 -5.69 -1.84 19.61
C ALA A 668 -5.08 -3.25 19.33
N ARG A 669 -3.87 -3.33 18.75
CA ARG A 669 -3.08 -4.57 18.59
C ARG A 669 -2.27 -4.93 19.84
N LEU A 670 -2.06 -3.98 20.76
CA LEU A 670 -1.29 -4.17 21.98
C LEU A 670 -2.15 -4.87 23.04
N PRO A 671 -1.54 -5.66 23.94
CA PRO A 671 -2.26 -6.19 25.10
C PRO A 671 -2.62 -5.04 26.05
N ALA A 672 -3.88 -4.99 26.50
CA ALA A 672 -4.36 -4.03 27.49
C ALA A 672 -4.51 -4.70 28.88
N PRO A 673 -3.43 -4.87 29.68
CA PRO A 673 -3.52 -5.49 31.00
C PRO A 673 -4.34 -4.66 32.00
N LYS A 674 -4.50 -3.36 31.76
CA LYS A 674 -5.36 -2.44 32.53
C LYS A 674 -6.82 -2.40 32.02
N GLY A 675 -7.16 -3.15 30.97
CA GLY A 675 -8.47 -3.14 30.31
C GLY A 675 -8.61 -2.14 29.15
N THR A 676 -7.76 -1.12 29.11
CA THR A 676 -7.64 -0.13 28.02
C THR A 676 -6.16 0.11 27.73
N VAL A 677 -5.82 0.58 26.52
CA VAL A 677 -4.54 1.18 26.17
C VAL A 677 -4.70 2.70 26.17
N ASP A 678 -3.97 3.39 27.03
CA ASP A 678 -4.10 4.84 27.22
C ASP A 678 -2.88 5.55 26.61
N ALA A 679 -3.08 6.56 25.75
CA ALA A 679 -1.97 7.24 25.07
C ALA A 679 -2.18 8.75 24.89
N THR A 680 -1.09 9.51 25.01
CA THR A 680 -1.03 10.94 24.70
C THR A 680 -0.25 11.15 23.40
N LEU A 681 -0.71 12.04 22.54
CA LEU A 681 -0.03 12.45 21.31
C LEU A 681 0.69 13.80 21.50
N THR A 682 1.70 14.08 20.68
CA THR A 682 2.42 15.36 20.68
C THR A 682 1.62 16.51 20.07
N LEU A 683 0.50 16.20 19.42
CA LEU A 683 -0.38 17.15 18.75
C LEU A 683 -0.96 18.15 19.75
N ASP A 684 -1.00 19.42 19.36
CA ASP A 684 -1.73 20.48 20.03
C ASP A 684 -3.05 20.70 19.28
N LEU A 685 -4.18 20.36 19.89
CA LEU A 685 -5.48 20.40 19.20
C LEU A 685 -5.88 21.82 18.74
N PRO A 686 -5.68 22.90 19.52
CA PRO A 686 -5.89 24.27 19.05
C PRO A 686 -5.05 24.65 17.82
N LEU A 687 -3.74 24.35 17.82
CA LEU A 687 -2.85 24.62 16.69
C LEU A 687 -3.21 23.78 15.46
N GLN A 688 -3.58 22.50 15.65
CA GLN A 688 -4.08 21.64 14.59
C GLN A 688 -5.38 22.19 13.97
N ALA A 689 -6.34 22.62 14.80
CA ALA A 689 -7.62 23.17 14.34
C ALA A 689 -7.45 24.53 13.63
N LEU A 690 -6.49 25.36 14.04
CA LEU A 690 -6.07 26.53 13.26
C LEU A 690 -5.44 26.10 11.93
N SER A 691 -4.50 25.17 11.98
CA SER A 691 -3.74 24.67 10.81
C SER A 691 -4.65 24.11 9.72
N GLN A 692 -5.61 23.24 10.07
CA GLN A 692 -6.55 22.66 9.09
C GLN A 692 -7.43 23.75 8.47
N ARG A 693 -8.00 24.67 9.25
CA ARG A 693 -8.87 25.74 8.73
C ARG A 693 -8.14 26.72 7.82
N VAL A 694 -6.88 27.05 8.11
CA VAL A 694 -6.03 27.85 7.21
C VAL A 694 -5.67 27.06 5.95
N LEU A 695 -5.41 25.76 6.05
CA LEU A 695 -5.10 24.90 4.90
C LEU A 695 -6.29 24.78 3.95
N GLU A 696 -7.50 24.51 4.45
CA GLU A 696 -8.71 24.52 3.62
C GLU A 696 -8.93 25.92 3.00
N CYS A 697 -8.87 26.98 3.80
CA CYS A 697 -9.10 28.34 3.33
C CYS A 697 -8.14 28.78 2.21
N VAL A 698 -6.84 28.72 2.49
CA VAL A 698 -5.80 29.35 1.67
C VAL A 698 -5.28 28.38 0.60
N ALA A 699 -4.97 27.13 0.96
CA ALA A 699 -4.38 26.16 0.03
C ALA A 699 -5.43 25.49 -0.86
N MET A 700 -6.51 24.96 -0.29
CA MET A 700 -7.56 24.34 -1.11
C MET A 700 -8.33 25.42 -1.90
N HIS A 701 -8.79 26.45 -1.21
CA HIS A 701 -9.77 27.41 -1.73
C HIS A 701 -9.24 28.79 -2.15
N ARG A 702 -7.92 29.05 -2.16
CA ARG A 702 -7.30 30.34 -2.57
C ARG A 702 -7.84 31.59 -1.84
N GLY A 703 -8.50 31.42 -0.70
CA GLY A 703 -9.04 32.52 0.10
C GLY A 703 -7.96 33.25 0.92
N SER A 704 -8.32 34.41 1.47
CA SER A 704 -7.54 35.09 2.50
C SER A 704 -7.99 34.65 3.89
N TRP A 705 -7.05 34.59 4.83
CA TRP A 705 -7.31 34.29 6.25
C TRP A 705 -7.11 35.53 7.09
N GLU A 706 -8.20 36.09 7.61
CA GLU A 706 -8.24 37.40 8.24
C GLU A 706 -9.09 37.32 9.52
N SER A 707 -8.57 37.84 10.64
CA SER A 707 -9.26 37.86 11.94
C SER A 707 -9.87 36.51 12.37
N GLY A 708 -9.16 35.40 12.08
CA GLY A 708 -9.60 34.04 12.42
C GLY A 708 -10.72 33.47 11.53
N ARG A 709 -10.97 34.08 10.36
CA ARG A 709 -12.00 33.68 9.39
C ARG A 709 -11.41 33.58 7.98
N CYS A 710 -12.07 32.81 7.12
CA CYS A 710 -11.77 32.76 5.70
C CYS A 710 -12.62 33.75 4.90
N ALA A 711 -12.04 34.41 3.91
CA ALA A 711 -12.70 35.28 2.96
C ALA A 711 -12.25 34.98 1.52
N GLY A 712 -13.07 35.36 0.52
CA GLY A 712 -12.70 35.26 -0.90
C GLY A 712 -12.55 33.84 -1.49
N SER A 713 -13.01 32.80 -0.78
CA SER A 713 -12.86 31.39 -1.17
C SER A 713 -13.41 31.08 -2.57
N GLN A 714 -12.64 30.31 -3.34
CA GLN A 714 -12.97 29.80 -4.67
C GLN A 714 -13.10 28.27 -4.66
N PRO A 715 -13.81 27.64 -5.61
CA PRO A 715 -13.81 26.18 -5.76
C PRO A 715 -12.39 25.63 -5.95
N ALA A 716 -12.05 24.55 -5.24
CA ALA A 716 -10.79 23.86 -5.47
C ALA A 716 -10.84 23.10 -6.82
N PRO A 717 -9.77 23.15 -7.64
CA PRO A 717 -9.64 22.29 -8.82
C PRO A 717 -9.69 20.79 -8.46
N GLU A 718 -10.15 19.97 -9.40
CA GLU A 718 -10.14 18.51 -9.23
C GLU A 718 -8.70 17.99 -9.02
N GLY A 719 -8.53 17.02 -8.13
CA GLY A 719 -7.21 16.45 -7.80
C GLY A 719 -6.32 17.31 -6.91
N ARG A 720 -6.67 18.59 -6.66
CA ARG A 720 -5.94 19.43 -5.68
C ARG A 720 -5.93 18.74 -4.31
N HIS A 721 -4.77 18.77 -3.68
CA HIS A 721 -4.53 18.33 -2.31
C HIS A 721 -3.44 19.19 -1.68
N ALA A 722 -3.47 19.27 -0.36
CA ALA A 722 -2.58 20.14 0.41
C ALA A 722 -2.18 19.49 1.73
N GLY A 723 -1.04 19.89 2.29
CA GLY A 723 -0.56 19.38 3.56
C GLY A 723 0.37 20.36 4.28
N LEU A 724 0.35 20.31 5.61
CA LEU A 724 1.17 21.14 6.48
C LEU A 724 1.69 20.30 7.66
N VAL A 725 2.95 20.50 8.04
CA VAL A 725 3.50 20.08 9.33
C VAL A 725 4.06 21.27 10.08
N ILE A 726 3.86 21.31 11.40
CA ILE A 726 4.58 22.16 12.36
C ILE A 726 5.15 21.24 13.46
N LEU A 727 6.44 21.37 13.74
CA LEU A 727 7.13 20.56 14.76
C LEU A 727 8.12 21.39 15.60
N ASP A 728 8.32 20.98 16.84
CA ASP A 728 9.34 21.50 17.77
C ASP A 728 10.70 20.88 17.44
N THR A 729 11.74 21.69 17.21
CA THR A 729 13.03 21.19 16.68
C THR A 729 13.99 20.66 17.74
N GLU A 730 13.64 20.85 19.00
CA GLU A 730 14.42 20.53 20.19
C GLU A 730 14.00 19.15 20.74
N THR A 731 12.71 18.83 20.63
CA THR A 731 12.08 17.57 21.06
C THR A 731 11.74 16.62 19.93
N GLY A 732 11.48 17.14 18.72
CA GLY A 732 10.92 16.38 17.61
C GLY A 732 9.39 16.20 17.68
N ASP A 733 8.70 16.83 18.64
CA ASP A 733 7.25 16.77 18.78
C ASP A 733 6.56 17.34 17.52
N ILE A 734 5.75 16.51 16.85
CA ILE A 734 4.84 16.99 15.79
C ILE A 734 3.65 17.67 16.48
N LEU A 735 3.60 19.01 16.42
CA LEU A 735 2.56 19.81 17.07
C LEU A 735 1.30 19.92 16.21
N ALA A 736 1.46 19.95 14.88
CA ALA A 736 0.37 19.86 13.92
C ALA A 736 0.78 19.08 12.67
N ALA A 737 -0.16 18.30 12.14
CA ALA A 737 -0.11 17.61 10.86
C ALA A 737 -1.48 17.74 10.19
N ALA A 738 -1.66 18.80 9.40
CA ALA A 738 -2.92 19.12 8.71
C ALA A 738 -2.87 18.67 7.24
N GLY A 739 -4.00 18.26 6.68
CA GLY A 739 -4.03 17.69 5.33
C GLY A 739 -5.43 17.74 4.70
N ALA A 740 -5.48 18.10 3.41
CA ALA A 740 -6.72 18.42 2.72
C ALA A 740 -6.73 17.88 1.28
N GLY A 741 -7.92 17.79 0.67
CA GLY A 741 -8.14 17.32 -0.71
C GLY A 741 -8.14 15.80 -0.92
N ALA A 742 -7.81 15.01 0.11
CA ALA A 742 -7.87 13.54 0.05
C ALA A 742 -9.32 13.01 -0.11
N GLY A 743 -10.32 13.78 0.31
CA GLY A 743 -11.75 13.45 0.26
C GLY A 743 -12.35 13.11 1.62
N ASN A 744 -13.66 13.28 1.77
CA ASN A 744 -14.34 13.14 3.06
C ASN A 744 -14.43 11.69 3.51
N VAL A 745 -14.17 11.43 4.79
CA VAL A 745 -14.24 10.10 5.40
C VAL A 745 -15.01 10.14 6.71
N GLY A 746 -15.92 9.18 6.90
CA GLY A 746 -16.65 8.98 8.15
C GLY A 746 -17.32 7.62 8.21
N ALA A 747 -18.00 7.31 9.32
CA ALA A 747 -18.69 6.03 9.51
C ALA A 747 -19.71 5.72 8.38
N ALA A 748 -20.30 6.75 7.76
CA ALA A 748 -21.29 6.61 6.68
C ALA A 748 -20.72 6.06 5.36
N ASN A 749 -19.45 6.35 5.01
CA ASN A 749 -18.79 5.85 3.78
C ASN A 749 -17.66 4.84 4.06
N TRP A 750 -17.41 4.49 5.33
CA TRP A 750 -16.34 3.60 5.77
C TRP A 750 -16.17 2.33 4.92
N ALA A 751 -17.26 1.64 4.57
CA ALA A 751 -17.17 0.39 3.79
C ALA A 751 -16.58 0.60 2.38
N GLU A 752 -16.94 1.69 1.69
CA GLU A 752 -16.43 2.00 0.36
C GLU A 752 -14.98 2.50 0.45
N VAL A 753 -14.67 3.32 1.46
CA VAL A 753 -13.32 3.82 1.76
C VAL A 753 -12.36 2.66 2.07
N ARG A 754 -12.74 1.74 2.95
CA ARG A 754 -11.98 0.54 3.32
C ARG A 754 -11.71 -0.37 2.13
N ASP A 755 -12.68 -0.55 1.24
CA ASP A 755 -12.55 -1.45 0.11
C ASP A 755 -11.82 -0.80 -1.08
N PHE A 756 -11.82 0.54 -1.17
CA PHE A 756 -10.91 1.31 -2.02
C PHE A 756 -9.46 1.27 -1.48
N ASP A 757 -9.25 1.45 -0.17
CA ASP A 757 -7.94 1.33 0.47
C ASP A 757 -7.30 -0.04 0.21
N ARG A 758 -8.09 -1.12 0.27
CA ARG A 758 -7.63 -2.48 -0.04
C ARG A 758 -7.14 -2.69 -1.48
N THR A 759 -7.60 -1.90 -2.46
CA THR A 759 -7.18 -2.05 -3.87
C THR A 759 -6.23 -0.96 -4.35
N SER A 760 -6.23 0.22 -3.70
CA SER A 760 -5.48 1.41 -4.10
C SER A 760 -5.00 2.21 -2.86
N PRO A 761 -4.28 1.58 -1.90
CA PRO A 761 -4.03 2.16 -0.57
C PRO A 761 -3.26 3.48 -0.61
N ALA A 762 -2.39 3.64 -1.60
CA ALA A 762 -1.60 4.86 -1.83
C ALA A 762 -2.48 6.09 -2.11
N ARG A 763 -3.58 5.93 -2.86
CA ARG A 763 -4.51 7.02 -3.22
C ARG A 763 -5.76 7.06 -2.33
N SER A 764 -5.72 6.36 -1.20
CA SER A 764 -6.84 6.24 -0.28
C SER A 764 -7.11 7.57 0.43
N PRO A 765 -8.37 7.94 0.70
CA PRO A 765 -8.67 9.13 1.51
C PRO A 765 -8.29 8.94 2.99
N LEU A 766 -7.78 7.75 3.37
CA LEU A 766 -7.17 7.46 4.67
C LEU A 766 -5.69 7.89 4.77
N ARG A 767 -5.09 8.41 3.69
CA ARG A 767 -3.72 8.94 3.70
C ARG A 767 -3.76 10.41 4.06
N LEU A 768 -2.95 10.82 5.05
CA LEU A 768 -2.83 12.22 5.46
C LEU A 768 -1.67 12.88 4.69
N PRO A 769 -1.91 13.87 3.79
CA PRO A 769 -0.86 14.46 2.94
C PRO A 769 0.33 15.10 3.68
N ALA A 770 0.18 15.44 4.96
CA ALA A 770 1.28 15.89 5.83
C ALA A 770 2.38 14.83 6.03
N LEU A 771 2.02 13.54 6.01
CA LEU A 771 2.85 12.42 6.43
C LEU A 771 2.98 11.31 5.37
N GLN A 772 2.04 11.21 4.42
CA GLN A 772 1.91 10.08 3.51
C GLN A 772 1.49 10.55 2.10
N HIS A 773 2.15 10.03 1.06
CA HIS A 773 1.83 10.32 -0.35
C HIS A 773 1.84 9.05 -1.24
N ASP A 774 1.17 9.11 -2.39
CA ASP A 774 1.20 8.05 -3.40
C ASP A 774 2.42 8.11 -4.32
N GLY A 775 3.05 9.28 -4.44
CA GLY A 775 4.24 9.54 -5.25
C GLY A 775 3.91 10.34 -6.52
N GLY A 776 4.75 10.22 -7.54
CA GLY A 776 4.59 10.97 -8.80
C GLY A 776 4.86 12.48 -8.69
N ALA A 777 4.63 13.21 -9.79
CA ALA A 777 5.06 14.59 -9.96
C ALA A 777 4.47 15.58 -8.93
N HIS A 778 3.22 15.37 -8.48
CA HIS A 778 2.51 16.26 -7.55
C HIS A 778 3.09 16.28 -6.12
N GLN A 779 4.11 15.45 -5.84
CA GLN A 779 4.80 15.40 -4.55
C GLN A 779 6.23 15.99 -4.64
N SER A 780 6.57 16.61 -5.77
CA SER A 780 7.91 17.17 -6.01
C SER A 780 8.12 18.46 -5.19
N PRO A 781 9.19 18.56 -4.36
CA PRO A 781 9.50 19.76 -3.54
C PRO A 781 9.87 20.99 -4.37
N GLY A 782 10.35 20.77 -5.60
CA GLY A 782 10.96 21.81 -6.42
C GLY A 782 12.06 22.54 -5.66
N SER A 783 12.12 23.86 -5.85
CA SER A 783 13.17 24.70 -5.26
C SER A 783 13.23 24.77 -3.73
N THR A 784 12.39 24.05 -2.95
CA THR A 784 12.67 23.83 -1.52
C THR A 784 13.79 22.82 -1.28
N PHE A 785 13.95 21.80 -2.13
CA PHE A 785 15.04 20.82 -2.01
C PHE A 785 16.43 21.43 -2.17
N LYS A 786 16.55 22.64 -2.73
CA LYS A 786 17.81 23.39 -2.78
C LYS A 786 18.46 23.61 -1.41
N VAL A 787 17.71 23.50 -0.31
CA VAL A 787 18.26 23.44 1.06
C VAL A 787 19.08 22.15 1.28
N VAL A 788 18.61 21.01 0.78
CA VAL A 788 19.34 19.73 0.77
C VAL A 788 20.49 19.77 -0.24
N SER A 789 20.28 20.31 -1.43
CA SER A 789 21.37 20.54 -2.39
C SER A 789 22.48 21.42 -1.80
N ALA A 790 22.14 22.47 -1.05
CA ALA A 790 23.08 23.34 -0.36
C ALA A 790 23.89 22.59 0.71
N LEU A 791 23.26 21.72 1.50
CA LEU A 791 23.95 20.84 2.45
C LEU A 791 24.91 19.86 1.75
N GLY A 792 24.52 19.34 0.58
CA GLY A 792 25.38 18.49 -0.25
C GLY A 792 26.57 19.23 -0.84
N LEU A 793 26.37 20.47 -1.30
CA LEU A 793 27.47 21.32 -1.78
C LEU A 793 28.44 21.67 -0.64
N GLU A 794 27.95 22.00 0.56
CA GLU A 794 28.79 22.25 1.73
C GLU A 794 29.48 20.96 2.27
N LEU A 795 28.97 19.76 1.98
CA LEU A 795 29.71 18.49 2.17
C LEU A 795 30.85 18.34 1.14
N ALA A 796 30.61 18.71 -0.12
CA ALA A 796 31.65 18.68 -1.16
C ALA A 796 32.77 19.69 -0.85
N ALA A 797 32.41 20.90 -0.40
CA ALA A 797 33.32 21.98 0.00
C ALA A 797 34.34 21.57 1.09
N GLN A 798 34.01 20.61 1.96
CA GLN A 798 34.94 20.08 2.96
C GLN A 798 36.16 19.37 2.35
N ASN A 799 36.06 18.95 1.08
CA ASN A 799 37.09 18.18 0.36
C ASN A 799 37.54 18.84 -0.96
N ASP A 800 36.84 19.89 -1.42
CA ASP A 800 37.18 20.66 -2.62
C ASP A 800 37.19 22.18 -2.31
N PRO A 801 38.39 22.80 -2.19
CA PRO A 801 38.53 24.24 -1.96
C PRO A 801 38.00 25.14 -3.09
N GLN A 802 37.90 24.63 -4.33
CA GLN A 802 37.28 25.39 -5.44
C GLN A 802 35.76 25.46 -5.24
N ILE A 803 35.14 24.39 -4.74
CA ILE A 803 33.73 24.41 -4.34
C ILE A 803 33.54 25.37 -3.14
N ASP A 804 34.34 25.30 -2.07
CA ASP A 804 34.17 26.23 -0.94
C ASP A 804 34.31 27.71 -1.37
N THR A 805 35.26 28.00 -2.26
CA THR A 805 35.43 29.34 -2.85
C THR A 805 34.19 29.79 -3.63
N LEU A 806 33.57 28.90 -4.42
CA LEU A 806 32.33 29.16 -5.15
C LEU A 806 31.14 29.39 -4.21
N LEU A 807 31.00 28.60 -3.13
CA LEU A 807 29.93 28.76 -2.14
C LEU A 807 30.10 30.06 -1.34
N GLY A 808 31.33 30.41 -0.98
CA GLY A 808 31.71 31.66 -0.30
C GLY A 808 31.48 32.92 -1.13
N GLY A 809 31.28 32.79 -2.44
CA GLY A 809 30.86 33.87 -3.33
C GLY A 809 32.01 34.47 -4.13
N MET A 810 32.03 34.20 -5.43
CA MET A 810 33.07 34.65 -6.36
C MET A 810 32.58 35.83 -7.22
N PRO A 811 33.47 36.70 -7.71
CA PRO A 811 33.14 37.66 -8.77
C PRO A 811 32.61 36.93 -10.02
N LEU A 812 31.59 37.46 -10.69
CA LEU A 812 30.92 36.80 -11.83
C LEU A 812 31.90 36.32 -12.91
N GLN A 813 32.85 37.16 -13.32
CA GLN A 813 33.90 36.82 -14.29
C GLN A 813 34.86 35.72 -13.83
N ALA A 814 34.98 35.45 -12.52
CA ALA A 814 35.76 34.33 -12.00
C ALA A 814 34.96 33.01 -12.07
N ILE A 815 33.64 33.06 -11.88
CA ILE A 815 32.73 31.91 -12.06
C ILE A 815 32.72 31.48 -13.54
N ASN A 816 32.55 32.43 -14.46
CA ASN A 816 32.54 32.16 -15.90
C ASN A 816 33.87 31.57 -16.39
N ARG A 817 35.01 32.01 -15.83
CA ARG A 817 36.33 31.42 -16.11
C ARG A 817 36.46 30.00 -15.55
N LEU A 818 36.01 29.74 -14.32
CA LEU A 818 36.03 28.39 -13.72
C LEU A 818 35.20 27.39 -14.55
N ALA A 819 34.02 27.80 -15.03
CA ALA A 819 33.21 27.00 -15.94
C ALA A 819 33.93 26.72 -17.27
N ALA A 820 34.42 27.76 -17.94
CA ALA A 820 35.09 27.64 -19.24
C ALA A 820 36.39 26.84 -19.18
N GLN A 821 37.20 26.98 -18.11
CA GLN A 821 38.44 26.22 -17.90
C GLN A 821 38.21 24.71 -17.74
N ARG A 822 37.02 24.31 -17.26
CA ARG A 822 36.59 22.90 -17.20
C ARG A 822 35.65 22.52 -18.36
N GLY A 823 35.53 23.35 -19.40
CA GLY A 823 34.70 23.07 -20.59
C GLY A 823 33.17 23.10 -20.37
N TYR A 824 32.68 23.52 -19.21
CA TYR A 824 31.25 23.60 -18.95
C TYR A 824 30.61 24.77 -19.72
N GLY A 825 29.53 24.49 -20.44
CA GLY A 825 28.67 25.49 -21.09
C GLY A 825 27.80 26.29 -20.10
N PHE A 826 28.40 26.84 -19.05
CA PHE A 826 27.77 27.69 -18.04
C PHE A 826 28.31 29.12 -18.13
N GLN A 827 27.45 30.13 -18.02
CA GLN A 827 27.81 31.53 -17.79
C GLN A 827 26.76 32.17 -16.86
N THR A 828 27.14 33.20 -16.10
CA THR A 828 26.25 33.88 -15.13
C THR A 828 25.22 34.83 -15.75
N ASP A 829 25.45 35.31 -16.97
CA ASP A 829 24.49 36.10 -17.75
C ASP A 829 23.42 35.23 -18.43
N ALA A 830 23.65 33.92 -18.55
CA ALA A 830 22.76 32.99 -19.23
C ALA A 830 21.48 32.67 -18.45
N ALA A 831 20.36 32.59 -19.19
CA ALA A 831 19.06 32.14 -18.70
C ALA A 831 18.97 30.61 -18.54
N SER A 832 19.82 29.85 -19.24
CA SER A 832 19.80 28.38 -19.34
C SER A 832 21.16 27.74 -19.06
N TYR A 833 21.15 26.46 -18.68
CA TYR A 833 22.33 25.64 -18.52
C TYR A 833 22.08 24.17 -18.94
N PRO A 834 22.90 23.59 -19.83
CA PRO A 834 23.99 24.21 -20.58
C PRO A 834 23.50 25.21 -21.65
N LEU A 835 24.39 26.11 -22.07
CA LEU A 835 24.16 27.13 -23.10
C LEU A 835 23.73 26.59 -24.47
N ASN A 836 24.09 25.37 -24.82
CA ASN A 836 23.78 24.79 -26.13
C ASN A 836 22.28 24.39 -26.19
N PRO A 837 21.43 25.08 -26.98
CA PRO A 837 19.98 24.85 -26.97
C PRO A 837 19.57 23.49 -27.55
N ARG A 838 20.49 22.77 -28.22
CA ARG A 838 20.29 21.39 -28.69
C ARG A 838 20.44 20.33 -27.59
N LEU A 839 20.86 20.72 -26.38
CA LEU A 839 20.97 19.84 -25.23
C LEU A 839 19.80 20.02 -24.25
N ALA A 840 19.45 18.95 -23.54
CA ALA A 840 18.46 19.00 -22.47
C ALA A 840 18.99 19.84 -21.31
N HIS A 841 18.36 20.99 -21.08
CA HIS A 841 18.85 22.07 -20.24
C HIS A 841 17.86 22.45 -19.13
N ILE A 842 18.36 23.18 -18.14
CA ILE A 842 17.57 23.80 -17.06
C ILE A 842 17.53 25.30 -17.32
N THR A 843 16.36 25.93 -17.19
CA THR A 843 16.18 27.39 -17.27
C THR A 843 15.97 28.02 -15.89
N ASN A 844 16.29 29.30 -15.74
CA ASN A 844 15.85 30.12 -14.60
C ASN A 844 14.38 30.55 -14.76
N TYR A 845 13.70 30.77 -13.64
CA TYR A 845 12.33 31.27 -13.64
C TYR A 845 12.23 32.64 -14.35
N ARG A 846 11.28 32.76 -15.29
CA ARG A 846 11.14 33.89 -16.24
C ARG A 846 12.44 34.23 -16.98
N GLU A 847 13.25 33.22 -17.28
CA GLU A 847 14.46 33.29 -18.11
C GLU A 847 15.47 34.37 -17.67
N GLN A 848 15.56 34.61 -16.35
CA GLN A 848 16.42 35.65 -15.82
C GLN A 848 17.88 35.19 -15.69
N SER A 849 18.78 36.07 -16.12
CA SER A 849 20.21 36.08 -15.85
C SER A 849 20.53 36.12 -14.34
N LEU A 850 21.68 35.57 -13.93
CA LEU A 850 22.13 35.53 -12.52
C LEU A 850 22.83 36.82 -12.07
N ASP A 851 23.42 37.55 -13.02
CA ASP A 851 24.19 38.78 -12.80
C ASP A 851 23.46 39.83 -11.95
N ARG A 852 22.18 40.08 -12.24
CA ARG A 852 21.29 41.01 -11.50
C ARG A 852 20.96 40.56 -10.08
N ARG A 853 21.46 39.41 -9.66
CA ARG A 853 21.30 38.81 -8.32
C ARG A 853 22.62 38.71 -7.55
N ALA A 854 23.71 39.19 -8.15
CA ALA A 854 25.00 39.38 -7.48
C ALA A 854 24.93 40.52 -6.46
N GLN A 855 25.69 40.39 -5.39
CA GLN A 855 25.92 41.44 -4.39
C GLN A 855 27.37 41.91 -4.54
N GLU A 856 27.60 43.22 -4.72
CA GLU A 856 28.94 43.79 -4.94
C GLU A 856 29.71 43.11 -6.09
N GLY A 857 28.99 42.67 -7.14
CA GLY A 857 29.54 41.93 -8.28
C GLY A 857 29.92 40.47 -7.99
N ARG A 858 29.58 39.94 -6.81
CA ARG A 858 29.86 38.57 -6.36
C ARG A 858 28.57 37.74 -6.25
N LEU A 859 28.68 36.44 -6.54
CA LEU A 859 27.57 35.48 -6.42
C LEU A 859 28.05 34.22 -5.70
N GLY A 860 27.36 33.83 -4.62
CA GLY A 860 27.62 32.60 -3.86
C GLY A 860 26.33 31.91 -3.41
N LEU A 861 26.48 30.93 -2.51
CA LEU A 861 25.38 30.06 -2.08
C LEU A 861 24.22 30.82 -1.43
N ALA A 862 24.50 31.87 -0.65
CA ALA A 862 23.49 32.68 0.01
C ALA A 862 22.59 33.43 -1.00
N GLN A 863 23.18 34.06 -2.03
CA GLN A 863 22.43 34.73 -3.09
C GLN A 863 21.69 33.70 -3.98
N ALA A 864 22.31 32.56 -4.28
CA ALA A 864 21.70 31.48 -5.05
C ALA A 864 20.46 30.89 -4.38
N LEU A 865 20.47 30.74 -3.04
CA LEU A 865 19.30 30.35 -2.25
C LEU A 865 18.23 31.45 -2.19
N THR A 866 18.63 32.69 -1.87
CA THR A 866 17.76 33.88 -1.75
C THR A 866 16.86 34.06 -2.98
N TYR A 867 17.49 34.03 -4.16
CA TYR A 867 16.83 34.24 -5.45
C TYR A 867 16.49 32.92 -6.18
N SER A 868 16.72 31.77 -5.53
CA SER A 868 16.29 30.44 -5.99
C SER A 868 16.84 30.03 -7.37
N LEU A 869 18.09 30.40 -7.68
CA LEU A 869 18.70 30.33 -9.01
C LEU A 869 18.82 28.87 -9.52
N ASN A 870 18.15 28.53 -10.63
CA ASN A 870 18.11 27.15 -11.14
C ASN A 870 19.43 26.74 -11.79
N THR A 871 19.95 27.56 -12.72
CA THR A 871 21.15 27.20 -13.51
C THR A 871 22.39 27.05 -12.64
N TRP A 872 22.55 27.89 -11.61
CA TRP A 872 23.64 27.80 -10.64
C TRP A 872 23.64 26.48 -9.86
N PHE A 873 22.47 26.05 -9.35
CA PHE A 873 22.34 24.77 -8.62
C PHE A 873 22.47 23.55 -9.54
N ALA A 874 22.04 23.64 -10.81
CA ALA A 874 22.21 22.58 -11.79
C ALA A 874 23.69 22.37 -12.16
N TRP A 875 24.45 23.45 -12.35
CA TRP A 875 25.89 23.39 -12.65
C TRP A 875 26.74 23.00 -11.44
N SER A 876 26.50 23.58 -10.25
CA SER A 876 27.25 23.21 -9.04
C SER A 876 26.94 21.78 -8.59
N GLY A 877 25.72 21.28 -8.83
CA GLY A 877 25.37 19.87 -8.70
C GLY A 877 26.26 18.97 -9.55
N GLU A 878 26.36 19.22 -10.87
CA GLU A 878 27.26 18.47 -11.77
C GLU A 878 28.75 18.61 -11.41
N LEU A 879 29.18 19.78 -10.92
CA LEU A 879 30.56 20.01 -10.47
C LEU A 879 30.91 19.19 -9.22
N SER A 880 29.92 18.89 -8.37
CA SER A 880 30.09 18.15 -7.12
C SER A 880 29.91 16.62 -7.25
N ASP A 881 29.25 16.13 -8.29
CA ASP A 881 29.01 14.69 -8.49
C ASP A 881 30.24 14.00 -9.09
N ARG A 882 30.87 13.15 -8.28
CA ARG A 882 32.13 12.46 -8.64
C ARG A 882 31.91 11.43 -9.76
N SER A 883 30.68 10.97 -9.99
CA SER A 883 30.34 10.09 -11.13
C SER A 883 30.48 10.76 -12.49
N LEU A 884 30.62 12.10 -12.53
CA LEU A 884 30.83 12.89 -13.74
C LEU A 884 32.30 13.25 -14.01
N PHE A 885 33.20 12.86 -13.10
CA PHE A 885 34.67 12.98 -13.24
C PHE A 885 35.17 14.42 -13.51
N GLY A 886 34.38 15.44 -13.15
CA GLY A 886 34.73 16.86 -13.35
C GLY A 886 34.68 17.34 -14.81
N SER A 887 34.19 16.50 -15.72
CA SER A 887 34.01 16.78 -17.16
C SER A 887 32.58 17.24 -17.47
N PRO A 888 32.35 18.05 -18.53
CA PRO A 888 31.01 18.41 -19.02
C PRO A 888 30.28 17.23 -19.70
N ASP A 889 31.03 16.27 -20.25
CA ASP A 889 30.53 15.13 -21.01
C ASP A 889 31.14 13.79 -20.52
N GLY A 890 30.58 12.66 -20.94
CA GLY A 890 31.04 11.34 -20.49
C GLY A 890 30.79 11.10 -18.98
N GLY A 891 31.65 10.29 -18.35
CA GLY A 891 31.47 9.78 -16.99
C GLY A 891 30.46 8.62 -16.90
N ALA A 892 29.97 8.36 -15.70
CA ALA A 892 28.98 7.31 -15.40
C ALA A 892 27.76 7.90 -14.64
N PRO A 893 26.93 8.75 -15.28
CA PRO A 893 25.74 9.32 -14.63
C PRO A 893 24.73 8.27 -14.17
N ASP A 894 24.75 7.06 -14.75
CA ASP A 894 23.89 5.91 -14.48
C ASP A 894 24.44 4.91 -13.44
N LEU A 895 25.37 5.32 -12.58
CA LEU A 895 25.68 4.57 -11.37
C LEU A 895 24.46 4.49 -10.44
N GLN A 896 24.14 3.27 -10.00
CA GLN A 896 23.03 2.99 -9.08
C GLN A 896 23.53 2.41 -7.75
N ALA A 897 22.78 2.63 -6.67
CA ALA A 897 23.09 2.12 -5.34
C ALA A 897 22.39 0.76 -5.11
N LEU A 898 23.16 -0.29 -4.79
CA LEU A 898 22.62 -1.58 -4.33
C LEU A 898 22.68 -1.73 -2.81
N ASP A 899 23.77 -1.24 -2.19
CA ASP A 899 23.75 -0.80 -0.79
C ASP A 899 23.32 0.67 -0.75
N ALA A 900 22.40 1.06 0.15
CA ALA A 900 21.83 2.41 0.17
C ALA A 900 22.88 3.54 0.35
N ASP A 901 23.95 3.25 1.09
CA ASP A 901 25.12 4.09 1.36
C ASP A 901 26.17 4.10 0.22
N ALA A 902 26.02 3.26 -0.82
CA ALA A 902 27.07 3.05 -1.85
C ALA A 902 27.38 4.30 -2.70
N LEU A 903 26.44 5.25 -2.80
CA LEU A 903 26.61 6.49 -3.55
C LEU A 903 26.89 7.71 -2.66
N ASP A 904 26.88 7.60 -1.33
CA ASP A 904 27.06 8.77 -0.43
C ASP A 904 28.43 9.43 -0.63
N ALA A 905 29.48 8.63 -0.78
CA ALA A 905 30.84 9.13 -1.07
C ALA A 905 31.04 9.58 -2.54
N VAL A 906 30.04 9.44 -3.40
CA VAL A 906 30.08 9.76 -4.84
C VAL A 906 29.21 10.99 -5.16
N ARG A 907 28.04 11.10 -4.52
CA ARG A 907 26.98 12.09 -4.78
C ARG A 907 26.67 12.89 -3.50
N PRO A 908 27.37 14.01 -3.24
CA PRO A 908 27.22 14.76 -1.98
C PRO A 908 25.79 15.22 -1.66
N ILE A 909 24.98 15.53 -2.69
CA ILE A 909 23.56 15.90 -2.53
C ILE A 909 22.71 14.71 -2.06
N VAL A 910 22.96 13.50 -2.58
CA VAL A 910 22.29 12.26 -2.15
C VAL A 910 22.69 11.91 -0.71
N ALA A 911 23.97 12.06 -0.36
CA ALA A 911 24.46 11.89 1.01
C ALA A 911 23.78 12.85 2.00
N ALA A 912 23.60 14.12 1.62
CA ALA A 912 22.85 15.09 2.42
C ALA A 912 21.38 14.69 2.61
N ALA A 913 20.72 14.19 1.55
CA ALA A 913 19.35 13.70 1.61
C ALA A 913 19.22 12.48 2.54
N HIS A 914 20.07 11.46 2.38
CA HIS A 914 20.08 10.27 3.23
C HIS A 914 20.34 10.61 4.71
N ARG A 915 21.21 11.58 4.99
CA ARG A 915 21.50 12.08 6.34
C ARG A 915 20.32 12.80 6.98
N LEU A 916 19.41 13.37 6.18
CA LEU A 916 18.16 13.96 6.64
C LEU A 916 16.99 12.96 6.70
N GLY A 917 17.21 11.69 6.34
CA GLY A 917 16.20 10.63 6.42
C GLY A 917 15.43 10.33 5.14
N PHE A 918 15.86 10.86 3.98
CA PHE A 918 15.34 10.39 2.68
C PHE A 918 15.65 8.90 2.48
N GLU A 919 14.87 8.23 1.63
CA GLU A 919 14.81 6.78 1.43
C GLU A 919 14.37 5.96 2.67
N ARG A 920 13.91 6.62 3.75
CA ARG A 920 13.52 5.97 5.01
C ARG A 920 12.14 6.44 5.47
N ALA A 921 11.29 5.49 5.88
CA ALA A 921 10.04 5.80 6.57
C ALA A 921 10.36 6.26 8.00
N GLN A 922 9.92 7.45 8.39
CA GLN A 922 10.12 7.98 9.74
C GLN A 922 9.17 7.27 10.70
N ARG A 923 9.70 6.75 11.82
CA ARG A 923 8.91 6.13 12.90
C ARG A 923 8.46 7.22 13.86
N LEU A 924 7.16 7.31 14.12
CA LEU A 924 6.56 8.40 14.91
C LEU A 924 6.08 7.94 16.30
N ASP A 925 6.43 6.72 16.72
CA ASP A 925 5.96 6.12 17.97
C ASP A 925 6.80 6.50 19.22
N GLY A 926 7.83 7.34 19.07
CA GLY A 926 8.67 7.77 20.19
C GLY A 926 9.48 6.64 20.87
N GLY A 927 9.60 5.47 20.22
CA GLY A 927 10.20 4.27 20.81
C GLY A 927 9.32 3.57 21.85
N LEU A 928 8.01 3.85 21.88
CA LEU A 928 7.08 3.30 22.87
C LEU A 928 6.50 1.94 22.47
N LEU A 929 6.46 1.62 21.17
CA LEU A 929 5.96 0.34 20.67
C LEU A 929 6.99 -0.78 20.85
N PRO A 930 6.56 -2.05 21.05
CA PRO A 930 7.48 -3.18 21.12
C PRO A 930 8.36 -3.34 19.88
N ALA A 931 9.60 -3.80 20.05
CA ALA A 931 10.52 -4.06 18.93
C ALA A 931 10.02 -5.15 17.96
N ASP A 932 9.14 -6.05 18.40
CA ASP A 932 8.44 -7.03 17.58
C ASP A 932 6.99 -6.62 17.20
N PHE A 933 6.65 -5.32 17.31
CA PHE A 933 5.37 -4.81 16.84
C PHE A 933 5.17 -5.07 15.34
N ASN A 934 4.03 -5.65 14.99
CA ASN A 934 3.64 -5.99 13.62
C ASN A 934 3.22 -4.71 12.85
N TRP A 935 4.22 -3.94 12.44
CA TRP A 935 4.09 -2.79 11.54
C TRP A 935 3.56 -3.22 10.17
N ARG A 936 2.57 -2.48 9.66
CA ARG A 936 1.96 -2.70 8.34
C ARG A 936 2.22 -1.51 7.44
N ASN A 937 2.14 -1.73 6.13
CA ASN A 937 2.16 -0.63 5.16
C ASN A 937 1.02 0.35 5.48
N TRP A 938 1.34 1.66 5.47
CA TRP A 938 0.38 2.75 5.72
C TRP A 938 -0.24 2.83 7.14
N ASP A 939 0.37 2.16 8.13
CA ASP A 939 0.19 2.49 9.55
C ASP A 939 0.43 3.99 9.81
N ALA A 940 -0.33 4.59 10.74
CA ALA A 940 -0.37 6.04 10.94
C ALA A 940 0.85 6.63 11.66
N LEU A 941 1.47 5.89 12.60
CA LEU A 941 2.71 6.30 13.29
C LEU A 941 3.97 6.06 12.42
N GLN A 942 3.85 6.15 11.10
CA GLN A 942 4.98 6.20 10.17
C GLN A 942 4.68 7.11 8.98
N SER A 943 5.72 7.81 8.50
CA SER A 943 5.63 8.54 7.23
C SER A 943 5.77 7.60 6.03
N THR A 944 5.38 8.05 4.83
CA THR A 944 6.04 7.51 3.63
C THR A 944 7.51 7.94 3.61
N PRO A 945 8.42 7.12 3.06
CA PRO A 945 9.74 7.60 2.68
C PRO A 945 9.61 8.72 1.64
N ALA A 946 10.39 9.78 1.79
CA ALA A 946 10.73 10.62 0.65
C ALA A 946 11.69 9.84 -0.26
N HIS A 947 11.46 9.89 -1.57
CA HIS A 947 12.17 9.10 -2.57
C HIS A 947 12.77 9.99 -3.66
N MET A 948 14.02 9.77 -4.03
CA MET A 948 14.68 10.37 -5.19
C MET A 948 14.63 9.39 -6.37
N ASP A 949 14.20 9.84 -7.54
CA ASP A 949 14.15 8.95 -8.71
C ASP A 949 15.58 8.50 -9.10
N PRO A 950 15.74 7.28 -9.65
CA PRO A 950 17.00 6.85 -10.25
C PRO A 950 17.52 7.83 -11.32
N ILE A 951 18.80 8.17 -11.21
CA ILE A 951 19.52 9.05 -12.14
C ILE A 951 20.25 8.17 -13.16
N HIS A 952 19.99 8.39 -14.45
CA HIS A 952 20.65 7.68 -15.55
C HIS A 952 21.44 8.63 -16.47
N THR A 953 21.19 9.94 -16.40
CA THR A 953 21.76 10.96 -17.28
C THR A 953 22.12 12.24 -16.53
N ARG A 954 23.03 13.01 -17.12
CA ARG A 954 23.42 14.35 -16.65
C ARG A 954 22.23 15.31 -16.54
N HIS A 955 21.24 15.22 -17.42
CA HIS A 955 20.04 16.08 -17.33
C HIS A 955 19.19 15.76 -16.09
N GLU A 956 19.03 14.48 -15.76
CA GLU A 956 18.27 14.05 -14.58
C GLU A 956 18.97 14.44 -13.28
N LEU A 957 20.32 14.42 -13.25
CA LEU A 957 21.09 14.97 -12.13
C LEU A 957 20.85 16.49 -11.97
N ARG A 958 20.82 17.25 -13.07
CA ARG A 958 20.49 18.70 -13.06
C ARG A 958 19.07 18.95 -12.54
N GLN A 959 18.10 18.10 -12.91
CA GLN A 959 16.71 18.14 -12.41
C GLN A 959 16.65 17.83 -10.90
N MET A 960 17.29 16.75 -10.45
CA MET A 960 17.39 16.36 -9.03
C MET A 960 18.01 17.49 -8.18
N SER A 961 19.09 18.10 -8.68
CA SER A 961 19.81 19.19 -7.99
C SER A 961 18.95 20.44 -7.70
N ILE A 962 17.83 20.61 -8.41
CA ILE A 962 16.85 21.70 -8.18
C ILE A 962 15.52 21.24 -7.56
N GLY A 963 15.39 19.96 -7.18
CA GLY A 963 14.23 19.38 -6.50
C GLY A 963 13.10 18.88 -7.39
N LEU A 964 13.39 18.60 -8.66
CA LEU A 964 12.53 17.80 -9.53
C LEU A 964 12.96 16.32 -9.43
N ARG A 965 12.15 15.39 -9.96
CA ARG A 965 12.47 13.94 -9.97
C ARG A 965 12.72 13.34 -8.58
N MET A 966 11.82 13.66 -7.66
CA MET A 966 11.75 13.12 -6.31
C MET A 966 10.35 13.37 -5.74
N GLN A 967 10.00 12.68 -4.66
CA GLN A 967 8.73 12.83 -3.94
C GLN A 967 9.01 12.99 -2.45
N VAL A 968 8.35 13.93 -1.79
CA VAL A 968 8.57 14.22 -0.37
C VAL A 968 7.26 14.45 0.39
N THR A 969 7.33 14.29 1.71
CA THR A 969 6.25 14.71 2.63
C THR A 969 6.54 16.09 3.22
N PRO A 970 5.52 16.87 3.61
CA PRO A 970 5.69 18.05 4.46
C PRO A 970 6.49 17.76 5.73
N LEU A 971 6.31 16.60 6.37
CA LEU A 971 7.18 16.19 7.48
C LEU A 971 8.67 16.17 7.09
N GLN A 972 9.03 15.56 5.95
CA GLN A 972 10.43 15.47 5.53
C GLN A 972 11.06 16.85 5.25
N MET A 973 10.30 17.78 4.66
CA MET A 973 10.80 19.14 4.40
C MET A 973 10.87 20.00 5.67
N ALA A 974 9.91 19.83 6.59
CA ALA A 974 9.98 20.42 7.92
C ALA A 974 11.22 19.91 8.68
N LEU A 975 11.52 18.60 8.64
CA LEU A 975 12.73 18.01 9.22
C LEU A 975 14.03 18.53 8.57
N ALA A 976 14.05 18.72 7.25
CA ALA A 976 15.20 19.34 6.58
C ALA A 976 15.45 20.77 7.07
N SER A 977 14.38 21.54 7.28
CA SER A 977 14.46 22.91 7.82
C SER A 977 14.83 22.93 9.30
N ALA A 978 14.27 22.01 10.09
CA ALA A 978 14.59 21.79 11.49
C ALA A 978 16.09 21.50 11.67
N ALA A 979 16.64 20.62 10.83
CA ALA A 979 18.04 20.24 10.92
C ALA A 979 18.99 21.42 10.60
N VAL A 980 18.68 22.26 9.61
CA VAL A 980 19.43 23.49 9.32
C VAL A 980 19.30 24.50 10.46
N GLY A 981 18.11 24.67 11.04
CA GLY A 981 17.87 25.54 12.19
C GLY A 981 18.65 25.11 13.43
N GLN A 982 18.48 23.86 13.85
CA GLN A 982 19.04 23.27 15.08
C GLN A 982 20.52 22.83 14.95
N GLY A 983 21.03 22.66 13.73
CA GLY A 983 22.39 22.20 13.46
C GLY A 983 22.64 20.71 13.76
N ARG A 984 21.60 19.89 13.78
CA ARG A 984 21.61 18.44 14.09
C ARG A 984 20.40 17.74 13.48
N VAL A 985 20.48 16.44 13.23
CA VAL A 985 19.37 15.68 12.61
C VAL A 985 18.25 15.47 13.63
N VAL A 986 17.11 16.14 13.43
CA VAL A 986 15.92 16.00 14.30
C VAL A 986 15.20 14.68 14.00
N THR A 987 14.80 13.94 15.03
CA THR A 987 14.00 12.72 14.91
C THR A 987 12.55 13.05 15.30
N PRO A 988 11.55 12.86 14.41
CA PRO A 988 10.16 13.19 14.72
C PRO A 988 9.52 12.17 15.66
N ARG A 989 8.55 12.62 16.48
CA ARG A 989 7.61 11.74 17.19
C ARG A 989 6.21 12.34 17.21
N MET A 990 5.22 11.45 17.31
CA MET A 990 3.79 11.76 17.37
C MET A 990 3.12 11.12 18.59
N LEU A 991 3.57 9.93 18.99
CA LEU A 991 3.18 9.31 20.26
C LEU A 991 4.08 9.88 21.37
N LEU A 992 3.49 10.61 22.31
CA LEU A 992 4.18 11.28 23.42
C LEU A 992 4.29 10.36 24.64
N SER A 993 3.23 9.61 24.96
CA SER A 993 3.22 8.63 26.04
C SER A 993 2.31 7.43 25.73
N LEU A 994 2.55 6.30 26.39
CA LEU A 994 1.79 5.06 26.24
C LEU A 994 1.73 4.26 27.57
N ASP A 995 0.52 4.05 28.08
CA ASP A 995 0.19 3.40 29.36
C ASP A 995 0.87 4.01 30.61
N GLY A 996 1.28 5.28 30.53
CA GLY A 996 2.04 5.98 31.57
C GLY A 996 3.56 5.87 31.44
N ARG A 997 4.07 5.50 30.25
CA ARG A 997 5.49 5.61 29.88
C ARG A 997 5.67 6.72 28.85
N ASP A 998 6.62 7.62 29.07
CA ASP A 998 6.93 8.69 28.13
C ASP A 998 7.89 8.26 27.02
N GLY A 999 7.71 8.84 25.82
CA GLY A 999 8.53 8.55 24.65
C GLY A 999 9.94 9.11 24.76
N VAL A 1000 10.92 8.42 24.19
CA VAL A 1000 12.33 8.78 24.30
C VAL A 1000 12.66 9.93 23.33
N MET A 1001 13.18 11.04 23.85
CA MET A 1001 13.85 12.05 23.02
C MET A 1001 15.20 11.49 22.54
N ALA A 1002 15.31 11.19 21.25
CA ALA A 1002 16.56 10.70 20.67
C ALA A 1002 17.65 11.78 20.68
N VAL A 1003 18.90 11.40 21.00
CA VAL A 1003 20.04 12.33 20.95
C VAL A 1003 20.40 12.62 19.49
N ALA A 1004 19.79 13.68 18.95
CA ALA A 1004 19.98 14.19 17.60
C ALA A 1004 21.47 14.51 17.31
N PRO A 1005 22.15 13.78 16.41
CA PRO A 1005 23.57 13.97 16.16
C PRO A 1005 23.85 15.18 15.25
N PRO A 1006 25.01 15.84 15.37
CA PRO A 1006 25.29 17.13 14.74
C PRO A 1006 25.32 17.06 13.20
N LEU A 1007 24.91 18.16 12.56
CA LEU A 1007 24.91 18.27 11.09
C LEU A 1007 26.30 18.40 10.47
N GLY A 1008 27.37 18.65 11.24
CA GLY A 1008 28.78 18.52 10.79
C GLY A 1008 29.06 19.10 9.38
N ILE A 1009 28.38 20.19 9.05
CA ILE A 1009 28.29 20.88 7.76
C ILE A 1009 28.24 22.37 8.09
N ARG A 1010 28.77 23.20 7.20
CA ARG A 1010 28.74 24.65 7.33
C ARG A 1010 27.32 25.18 7.06
N LEU A 1011 26.75 25.95 7.99
CA LEU A 1011 25.34 26.37 7.94
C LEU A 1011 25.12 27.88 7.82
N ASP A 1012 26.11 28.73 8.07
CA ASP A 1012 25.98 30.20 8.01
C ASP A 1012 25.53 30.67 6.63
N ARG A 1013 26.13 30.15 5.54
CA ARG A 1013 25.75 30.49 4.16
C ARG A 1013 24.31 30.07 3.83
N ILE A 1014 23.88 28.92 4.36
CA ILE A 1014 22.53 28.37 4.15
C ILE A 1014 21.49 29.18 4.94
N LYS A 1015 21.77 29.48 6.22
CA LYS A 1015 20.93 30.33 7.07
C LYS A 1015 20.79 31.74 6.49
N ALA A 1016 21.88 32.35 6.03
CA ALA A 1016 21.84 33.65 5.35
C ALA A 1016 20.96 33.61 4.08
N GLY A 1017 21.10 32.57 3.25
CA GLY A 1017 20.27 32.39 2.06
C GLY A 1017 18.78 32.21 2.37
N MET A 1018 18.43 31.38 3.36
CA MET A 1018 17.05 31.17 3.79
C MET A 1018 16.46 32.38 4.52
N LYS A 1019 17.30 33.25 5.12
CA LYS A 1019 16.86 34.54 5.64
C LYS A 1019 16.53 35.52 4.51
N GLY A 1020 17.42 35.61 3.52
CA GLY A 1020 17.23 36.45 2.34
C GLY A 1020 15.92 36.15 1.59
N VAL A 1021 15.51 34.87 1.49
CA VAL A 1021 14.21 34.48 0.89
C VAL A 1021 13.02 35.19 1.57
N VAL A 1022 13.05 35.32 2.89
CA VAL A 1022 11.95 35.86 3.72
C VAL A 1022 11.98 37.39 3.76
N ASP A 1023 13.16 38.00 3.74
CA ASP A 1023 13.29 39.46 3.90
C ASP A 1023 13.22 40.24 2.58
N VAL A 1024 13.82 39.72 1.49
CA VAL A 1024 13.94 40.41 0.19
C VAL A 1024 13.68 39.52 -1.03
N GLY A 1025 13.70 38.19 -0.85
CA GLY A 1025 13.64 37.21 -1.93
C GLY A 1025 12.23 36.66 -2.18
N THR A 1026 12.18 35.44 -2.69
CA THR A 1026 10.96 34.81 -3.25
C THR A 1026 9.81 34.57 -2.24
N GLY A 1027 10.04 34.67 -0.93
CA GLY A 1027 9.00 34.57 0.10
C GLY A 1027 8.53 35.92 0.65
N ALA A 1028 9.25 37.02 0.39
CA ALA A 1028 9.06 38.30 1.07
C ALA A 1028 7.66 38.92 0.88
N GLY A 1029 6.97 38.59 -0.22
CA GLY A 1029 5.59 39.02 -0.46
C GLY A 1029 4.60 38.54 0.62
N ALA A 1030 4.77 37.33 1.14
CA ALA A 1030 3.89 36.76 2.17
C ALA A 1030 4.19 37.27 3.59
N PHE A 1031 5.46 37.57 3.90
CA PHE A 1031 5.91 37.86 5.27
C PHE A 1031 6.14 39.35 5.57
N ARG A 1032 6.05 40.25 4.57
CA ARG A 1032 6.20 41.72 4.73
C ARG A 1032 5.04 42.43 5.45
N GLY A 1033 3.97 41.74 5.81
CA GLY A 1033 2.78 42.33 6.43
C GLY A 1033 3.02 42.79 7.88
N ALA A 1034 2.34 43.86 8.31
CA ALA A 1034 2.51 44.42 9.65
C ALA A 1034 2.24 43.42 10.79
N ALA A 1035 1.24 42.54 10.62
CA ALA A 1035 0.91 41.48 11.57
C ALA A 1035 2.01 40.40 11.75
N LEU A 1036 3.06 40.44 10.93
CA LEU A 1036 4.22 39.55 11.00
C LEU A 1036 5.53 40.30 11.34
N ALA A 1037 5.46 41.61 11.63
CA ALA A 1037 6.64 42.44 11.86
C ALA A 1037 7.48 42.00 13.07
N SER A 1038 6.85 41.45 14.12
CA SER A 1038 7.49 40.85 15.30
C SER A 1038 8.08 39.46 15.05
N VAL A 1039 7.44 38.68 14.17
CA VAL A 1039 7.79 37.27 13.87
C VAL A 1039 8.88 37.17 12.81
N ARG A 1040 8.83 38.04 11.78
CA ARG A 1040 9.74 38.04 10.63
C ARG A 1040 11.23 38.07 10.99
N PRO A 1041 11.73 38.80 12.01
CA PRO A 1041 13.15 38.80 12.37
C PRO A 1041 13.70 37.39 12.63
N GLY A 1042 12.95 36.54 13.34
CA GLY A 1042 13.32 35.15 13.63
C GLY A 1042 12.90 34.12 12.59
N LEU A 1043 12.27 34.53 11.48
CA LEU A 1043 11.77 33.63 10.44
C LEU A 1043 12.79 33.43 9.30
N TYR A 1044 13.03 32.16 8.98
CA TYR A 1044 13.90 31.69 7.90
C TYR A 1044 13.13 30.68 7.04
N GLY A 1045 13.33 30.67 5.72
CA GLY A 1045 12.63 29.70 4.89
C GLY A 1045 13.08 29.62 3.43
N LYS A 1046 12.42 28.74 2.68
CA LYS A 1046 12.60 28.52 1.25
C LYS A 1046 11.26 28.22 0.60
N THR A 1047 11.01 28.86 -0.54
CA THR A 1047 9.88 28.58 -1.45
C THR A 1047 10.22 27.47 -2.44
N GLY A 1048 9.21 26.78 -2.94
CA GLY A 1048 9.32 25.82 -4.04
C GLY A 1048 8.17 25.95 -5.01
N THR A 1049 8.47 25.68 -6.28
CA THR A 1049 7.53 25.47 -7.36
C THR A 1049 8.10 24.33 -8.18
N ALA A 1050 7.31 23.29 -8.45
CA ALA A 1050 7.63 22.16 -9.32
C ALA A 1050 6.51 22.01 -10.36
N PRO A 1051 6.78 22.14 -11.67
CA PRO A 1051 5.76 21.93 -12.70
C PRO A 1051 5.13 20.52 -12.59
N SER A 1052 3.81 20.44 -12.74
CA SER A 1052 3.05 19.18 -12.67
C SER A 1052 1.96 19.03 -13.74
N GLY A 1053 1.89 19.98 -14.66
CA GLY A 1053 1.04 20.02 -15.86
C GLY A 1053 1.32 21.34 -16.60
N ASP A 1054 0.70 21.54 -17.77
CA ASP A 1054 1.06 22.66 -18.67
C ASP A 1054 0.96 24.04 -17.98
N ASP A 1055 -0.17 24.32 -17.34
CA ASP A 1055 -0.43 25.55 -16.57
C ASP A 1055 -0.47 25.33 -15.05
N THR A 1056 0.00 24.19 -14.53
CA THR A 1056 -0.08 23.90 -13.08
C THR A 1056 1.23 23.41 -12.45
N ALA A 1057 1.45 23.84 -11.21
CA ALA A 1057 2.58 23.43 -10.41
C ALA A 1057 2.16 22.90 -9.03
N THR A 1058 3.04 22.13 -8.42
CA THR A 1058 3.04 21.88 -6.98
C THR A 1058 3.91 22.93 -6.31
N VAL A 1059 3.34 23.62 -5.32
CA VAL A 1059 3.94 24.79 -4.68
C VAL A 1059 4.19 24.53 -3.20
N TRP A 1060 5.33 25.02 -2.72
CA TRP A 1060 5.86 24.70 -1.40
C TRP A 1060 6.39 25.93 -0.67
N PHE A 1061 6.30 25.90 0.65
CA PHE A 1061 7.14 26.69 1.55
C PHE A 1061 7.65 25.79 2.67
N THR A 1062 8.92 25.93 3.05
CA THR A 1062 9.51 25.24 4.19
C THR A 1062 10.44 26.17 4.95
N GLY A 1063 10.53 26.05 6.27
CA GLY A 1063 11.34 26.95 7.07
C GLY A 1063 11.35 26.63 8.56
N TRP A 1064 11.92 27.55 9.33
CA TRP A 1064 11.84 27.52 10.79
C TRP A 1064 11.71 28.94 11.36
N LEU A 1065 11.21 28.99 12.59
CA LEU A 1065 11.06 30.18 13.41
C LEU A 1065 11.88 30.02 14.69
N GLU A 1066 12.80 30.96 14.92
CA GLU A 1066 13.65 31.02 16.11
C GLU A 1066 12.85 31.10 17.42
N ALA A 1067 13.44 30.61 18.52
CA ALA A 1067 12.85 30.67 19.86
C ALA A 1067 12.55 32.12 20.30
N GLY A 1068 11.44 32.33 21.01
CA GLY A 1068 11.01 33.64 21.49
C GLY A 1068 10.39 34.56 20.42
N SER A 1069 10.24 34.10 19.17
CA SER A 1069 9.64 34.90 18.09
C SER A 1069 8.10 34.93 18.16
N LEU A 1070 7.49 33.96 18.85
CA LEU A 1070 6.07 33.97 19.22
C LEU A 1070 5.91 34.07 20.75
N PRO A 1071 4.86 34.73 21.27
CA PRO A 1071 4.67 34.88 22.71
C PRO A 1071 4.48 33.53 23.42
N GLY A 1072 5.40 33.18 24.33
CA GLY A 1072 5.38 31.91 25.07
C GLY A 1072 6.10 30.73 24.39
N GLN A 1073 6.56 30.89 23.15
CA GLN A 1073 7.27 29.85 22.41
C GLN A 1073 8.77 29.83 22.78
N THR A 1074 9.17 28.86 23.62
CA THR A 1074 10.55 28.74 24.14
C THR A 1074 11.51 27.96 23.23
N HIS A 1075 11.00 27.15 22.30
CA HIS A 1075 11.80 26.30 21.39
C HIS A 1075 11.58 26.71 19.94
N ARG A 1076 12.57 26.48 19.07
CA ARG A 1076 12.46 26.72 17.63
C ARG A 1076 11.39 25.81 17.02
N LEU A 1077 10.57 26.37 16.15
CA LEU A 1077 9.54 25.63 15.42
C LEU A 1077 9.97 25.47 13.96
N ALA A 1078 9.95 24.26 13.41
CA ALA A 1078 10.08 24.04 11.98
C ALA A 1078 8.72 23.75 11.35
N MET A 1079 8.56 24.14 10.09
CA MET A 1079 7.28 24.09 9.39
C MET A 1079 7.45 23.91 7.89
N ALA A 1080 6.55 23.16 7.27
CA ALA A 1080 6.47 23.05 5.82
C ALA A 1080 5.02 22.91 5.37
N ALA A 1081 4.66 23.62 4.30
CA ALA A 1081 3.35 23.63 3.66
C ALA A 1081 3.49 23.31 2.17
N PHE A 1082 2.54 22.57 1.60
CA PHE A 1082 2.44 22.37 0.16
C PHE A 1082 0.99 22.40 -0.35
N VAL A 1083 0.88 22.70 -1.65
CA VAL A 1083 -0.37 22.64 -2.42
C VAL A 1083 -0.07 22.08 -3.81
N SER A 1084 -0.81 21.07 -4.25
CA SER A 1084 -0.76 20.61 -5.65
C SER A 1084 -1.75 21.40 -6.53
N HIS A 1085 -1.62 21.27 -7.86
CA HIS A 1085 -2.54 21.86 -8.84
C HIS A 1085 -2.73 23.37 -8.63
N SER A 1086 -1.61 24.11 -8.50
CA SER A 1086 -1.58 25.56 -8.32
C SER A 1086 -1.25 26.29 -9.62
N ASP A 1087 -1.95 27.41 -9.80
CA ASP A 1087 -1.85 28.46 -10.82
C ASP A 1087 -0.75 29.52 -10.53
N ALA A 1088 0.12 29.27 -9.55
CA ALA A 1088 0.92 30.31 -8.89
C ALA A 1088 2.27 29.76 -8.39
N THR A 1089 3.09 30.59 -7.72
CA THR A 1089 4.35 30.13 -7.12
C THR A 1089 4.25 29.82 -5.62
N GLY A 1090 5.25 29.14 -5.06
CA GLY A 1090 5.39 28.92 -3.61
C GLY A 1090 5.36 30.19 -2.76
N GLY A 1091 5.76 31.36 -3.29
CA GLY A 1091 5.67 32.65 -2.60
C GLY A 1091 4.26 33.26 -2.57
N GLU A 1092 3.40 32.88 -3.51
CA GLU A 1092 2.07 33.48 -3.76
C GLU A 1092 0.91 32.57 -3.33
N HIS A 1093 1.21 31.37 -2.82
CA HIS A 1093 0.20 30.40 -2.41
C HIS A 1093 0.60 29.57 -1.18
N ALA A 1094 1.75 28.87 -1.21
CA ALA A 1094 2.16 28.03 -0.07
C ALA A 1094 2.71 28.84 1.12
N ALA A 1095 3.50 29.88 0.89
CA ALA A 1095 4.00 30.77 1.94
C ALA A 1095 2.86 31.53 2.68
N PRO A 1096 1.80 32.05 2.01
CA PRO A 1096 0.60 32.56 2.65
C PRO A 1096 -0.06 31.64 3.70
N VAL A 1097 -0.06 30.31 3.51
CA VAL A 1097 -0.60 29.35 4.50
C VAL A 1097 0.14 29.49 5.83
N VAL A 1098 1.47 29.52 5.80
CA VAL A 1098 2.31 29.68 6.99
C VAL A 1098 2.22 31.09 7.55
N ALA A 1099 2.18 32.10 6.69
CA ALA A 1099 2.02 33.50 7.09
C ALA A 1099 0.71 33.74 7.89
N ALA A 1100 -0.40 33.13 7.47
CA ALA A 1100 -1.69 33.23 8.14
C ALA A 1100 -1.75 32.54 9.51
N ILE A 1101 -1.04 31.41 9.67
CA ILE A 1101 -0.91 30.74 10.98
C ILE A 1101 -0.05 31.59 11.92
N LEU A 1102 1.13 32.01 11.46
CA LEU A 1102 2.06 32.81 12.26
C LEU A 1102 1.48 34.16 12.69
N SER A 1103 0.70 34.84 11.83
CA SER A 1103 0.04 36.11 12.19
C SER A 1103 -1.07 35.90 13.22
N THR A 1104 -1.83 34.79 13.11
CA THR A 1104 -2.87 34.44 14.09
C THR A 1104 -2.24 34.16 15.46
N LEU A 1105 -1.17 33.36 15.52
CA LEU A 1105 -0.46 33.04 16.76
C LEU A 1105 0.21 34.27 17.39
N ALA A 1106 0.71 35.21 16.58
CA ALA A 1106 1.29 36.47 17.08
C ALA A 1106 0.25 37.38 17.74
N ALA A 1107 -1.01 37.34 17.28
CA ALA A 1107 -2.09 38.20 17.78
C ALA A 1107 -2.75 37.69 19.07
N GLN A 1108 -2.89 36.36 19.24
CA GLN A 1108 -3.73 35.75 20.30
C GLN A 1108 -3.37 36.17 21.73
N ASN A 1109 -2.09 36.46 22.02
CA ASN A 1109 -1.63 36.88 23.35
C ASN A 1109 -1.54 38.41 23.53
N GLY A 1110 -1.99 39.19 22.55
CA GLY A 1110 -2.21 40.63 22.72
C GLY A 1110 -3.44 40.93 23.58
N GLU A 1111 -4.56 40.24 23.30
CA GLU A 1111 -5.82 40.42 24.04
C GLU A 1111 -5.76 39.90 25.48
N GLN A 1112 -4.96 38.86 25.75
CA GLN A 1112 -4.73 38.35 27.11
C GLN A 1112 -3.83 39.26 27.98
N LYS A 1113 -3.17 40.27 27.39
CA LYS A 1113 -2.49 41.34 28.15
C LYS A 1113 -3.35 42.60 28.33
N GLY A 1114 -4.57 42.60 27.80
CA GLY A 1114 -5.57 43.67 27.94
C GLY A 1114 -6.75 43.29 28.85
N LYS A 1115 -6.59 42.25 29.68
CA LYS A 1115 -7.54 41.75 30.68
C LYS A 1115 -6.80 41.40 31.96
#